data_AF-A0A1G7NUM1-F1
#
_entry.id   AF-A0A1G7NUM1-F1
#
_cell.length_a   1.000
_cell.length_b   1.000
_cell.length_c   1.000
_cell.angle_alpha   90.00
_cell.angle_beta   90.00
_cell.angle_gamma   90.00
#
_symmetry.space_group_name_H-M   'P 1'
#
loop_
_entity.id
_entity.type
_entity.pdbx_description
1 polymer ?
#
loop_
_entity_poly.entity_id
_entity_poly.type
_entity_poly.pdbx_seq_one_letter_code
_entity_poly.pdbx_strand_id
1 'polypeptide(L)'
;MYRPFAAFLSLGSFVLTLCGHVSAQTQTEPEKSAQPHGISIPYESKQDGLLTIVLEDEKGNRIKNLSPDIPVHTGHNLITWDGSSLDGVAHAGRYHVRGLFHQRIVPHLQYSIYSPGTPPWPKADGTGAWLADHTAPASALFLPEGSEWPTHSKSPQILLGAQAAEAGHALMWTDLDGHKLDGIKIRGWNGGIALARDDGSQRNPDHIAYTVYVVNPSRDFGKTDPGGLQIFILTKAGLTPLEKIVGGIQMHDAFRELVGLGVQNGLLLLANPAANEIVAFDVRHGAQPSFAKIALPKLGSLAFEQDGHLLVTTDGAITRFAVQNDWHTLRLTDPQKVISASVLESPKQIVEKDHEIYVTDWGHSHQVKVFSAVTGKLARVIGRPGGPQIGTYDEQRMAHPMGMTIDSKGVLWVAEEDYLPKRISRWDAKTGQFINAWYGPTQYGGGGLADPHDLYRAYYPSIGNPGSMGLLEFRIDPATGKERLAAVRYRFPDPLHDSISYSGYEAKPIFFPNDMIPVGSHGGITPAQTFYYKGHQYFTDSYNTYWYNQTTVTNLWVLENGVCRPIASVGWVGPVGNPHHWTTLDQPNIRNKMPAGDPNQTFFVWTDRNHDHAVQADEVEFSRPSTHGGAGVVFQPDLSVISGGPYHLPTASVDAAGVPSFDLSELALLSKTPANGDVALSPDGWFVADMSGYKDGQLRWRIPTRPSSLPPSGAGDIQDPKRMLGYPVRPSAGQAGYLVARYSYMGEIYIYTVDGLLVATLGGDTRSSPFWPYPSQTRNMEITNLSFEAEQFWPFMFGKDDGNVYLSVGKWHTSIVRLDGLASIERVDLGYLTVNQQEITDAAPLREESVLREKLKAEVKVHHVEASTKASAERWPAKDWAAIDKNASFQLGTDGKNLIVAYRTNYADLLRNSASEFPFAFTQGGGLDLMVRASGPSDDRHATSGDARLFVTRRNGKLLAVLYHQKSSKQGHRVSFASPVSEVVFDDVQDVSDQVTLTADGGFYQVAVPLSLLGLDPTSGRQYRGDVGFVLSDGTRAQARVYWHNKVDAMTADIPSEANLNPGQWGLFRF
;
A
#
# COMPACT_ATOMS: atom_id res chain seq x y z
N MET A 1 27.04 -32.02 -45.82
CA MET A 1 26.80 -33.30 -46.54
C MET A 1 25.47 -33.15 -47.30
N TYR A 2 25.35 -33.81 -48.46
CA TYR A 2 24.56 -33.42 -49.64
C TYR A 2 23.01 -33.37 -49.49
N ARG A 3 22.42 -32.47 -50.31
CA ARG A 3 21.04 -32.35 -50.85
C ARG A 3 20.52 -33.65 -51.57
N PRO A 4 19.40 -33.69 -52.34
CA PRO A 4 17.94 -33.41 -52.14
C PRO A 4 17.03 -34.46 -52.89
N PHE A 5 15.78 -34.09 -53.29
CA PHE A 5 14.87 -34.54 -54.41
C PHE A 5 13.42 -34.81 -53.91
N ALA A 6 12.31 -34.15 -54.32
CA ALA A 6 11.64 -33.90 -55.64
C ALA A 6 11.13 -35.21 -56.32
N ALA A 7 9.96 -35.37 -56.97
CA ALA A 7 8.73 -34.60 -57.27
C ALA A 7 7.81 -35.50 -58.19
N PHE A 8 6.65 -34.98 -58.65
CA PHE A 8 5.80 -35.36 -59.84
C PHE A 8 4.72 -36.49 -59.72
N LEU A 9 3.40 -36.17 -59.90
CA LEU A 9 2.50 -36.20 -61.11
C LEU A 9 1.91 -37.62 -61.40
N SER A 10 0.72 -37.90 -61.98
CA SER A 10 -0.29 -37.19 -62.79
C SER A 10 -1.56 -38.05 -63.03
N LEU A 11 -2.71 -37.39 -63.21
CA LEU A 11 -3.83 -37.60 -64.17
C LEU A 11 -4.48 -38.98 -64.49
N GLY A 12 -5.82 -38.95 -64.63
CA GLY A 12 -6.60 -39.82 -65.53
C GLY A 12 -8.12 -39.54 -65.51
N SER A 13 -8.64 -38.88 -66.55
CA SER A 13 -10.08 -38.60 -66.82
C SER A 13 -10.73 -39.71 -67.67
N PHE A 14 -12.07 -39.89 -67.62
CA PHE A 14 -12.93 -40.08 -68.81
C PHE A 14 -14.45 -39.92 -68.48
N VAL A 15 -15.24 -39.63 -69.53
CA VAL A 15 -16.54 -38.94 -69.58
C VAL A 15 -17.64 -39.81 -70.24
N LEU A 16 -18.91 -39.38 -70.08
CA LEU A 16 -20.19 -39.64 -70.82
C LEU A 16 -21.20 -40.62 -70.19
N THR A 17 -22.39 -40.24 -69.67
CA THR A 17 -23.64 -39.55 -70.15
C THR A 17 -24.67 -40.49 -70.83
N LEU A 18 -25.86 -40.71 -70.22
CA LEU A 18 -27.20 -40.41 -70.82
C LEU A 18 -28.42 -40.68 -69.88
N CYS A 19 -29.48 -39.93 -70.17
CA CYS A 19 -30.72 -39.53 -69.47
C CYS A 19 -31.74 -40.57 -68.92
N GLY A 20 -32.54 -40.12 -67.93
CA GLY A 20 -33.90 -40.59 -67.59
C GLY A 20 -34.57 -39.71 -66.51
N HIS A 21 -35.85 -39.35 -66.68
CA HIS A 21 -36.58 -38.24 -66.03
C HIS A 21 -37.35 -38.55 -64.71
N VAL A 22 -37.46 -37.51 -63.85
CA VAL A 22 -38.58 -37.10 -62.95
C VAL A 22 -38.89 -37.89 -61.66
N SER A 23 -38.64 -37.28 -60.48
CA SER A 23 -39.66 -36.76 -59.52
C SER A 23 -39.18 -36.63 -58.07
N ALA A 24 -39.39 -35.43 -57.51
CA ALA A 24 -39.67 -35.06 -56.11
C ALA A 24 -38.58 -35.12 -55.01
N GLN A 25 -38.31 -33.91 -54.48
CA GLN A 25 -38.13 -33.53 -53.07
C GLN A 25 -36.99 -34.25 -52.30
N THR A 26 -35.97 -33.58 -51.75
CA THR A 26 -36.00 -32.34 -50.96
C THR A 26 -34.59 -31.75 -51.00
N GLN A 27 -34.41 -30.55 -51.54
CA GLN A 27 -33.19 -29.77 -51.31
C GLN A 27 -33.28 -29.18 -49.91
N THR A 28 -32.59 -29.79 -48.95
CA THR A 28 -32.06 -29.06 -47.80
C THR A 28 -31.02 -28.08 -48.35
N GLU A 29 -31.37 -26.79 -48.36
CA GLU A 29 -30.39 -25.71 -48.50
C GLU A 29 -29.29 -25.89 -47.44
N PRO A 30 -28.02 -25.55 -47.74
CA PRO A 30 -26.98 -25.53 -46.72
C PRO A 30 -27.37 -24.46 -45.69
N GLU A 31 -27.36 -24.84 -44.41
CA GLU A 31 -27.44 -23.90 -43.28
C GLU A 31 -26.49 -22.73 -43.54
N LYS A 32 -27.07 -21.55 -43.79
CA LYS A 32 -26.36 -20.29 -43.62
C LYS A 32 -25.83 -20.28 -42.19
N SER A 33 -24.53 -20.38 -42.04
CA SER A 33 -23.83 -20.07 -40.81
C SER A 33 -24.40 -18.76 -40.26
N ALA A 34 -25.01 -18.80 -39.08
CA ALA A 34 -25.51 -17.63 -38.38
C ALA A 34 -24.36 -16.62 -38.22
N GLN A 35 -24.36 -15.54 -38.99
CA GLN A 35 -23.39 -14.46 -38.83
C GLN A 35 -23.74 -13.69 -37.54
N PRO A 36 -22.75 -13.29 -36.73
CA PRO A 36 -23.02 -12.44 -35.58
C PRO A 36 -23.51 -11.07 -36.07
N HIS A 37 -24.72 -10.68 -35.66
CA HIS A 37 -25.43 -9.49 -36.13
C HIS A 37 -24.93 -8.18 -35.48
N GLY A 38 -23.64 -7.87 -35.59
CA GLY A 38 -23.06 -6.64 -35.01
C GLY A 38 -22.90 -5.51 -36.04
N ILE A 39 -23.02 -4.26 -35.59
CA ILE A 39 -22.76 -3.08 -36.42
C ILE A 39 -21.25 -2.98 -36.63
N SER A 40 -20.81 -3.07 -37.88
CA SER A 40 -19.40 -3.21 -38.24
C SER A 40 -18.75 -1.87 -38.56
N ILE A 41 -17.60 -1.61 -37.94
CA ILE A 41 -16.77 -0.42 -38.14
C ILE A 41 -15.41 -0.89 -38.69
N PRO A 42 -15.12 -0.69 -40.00
CA PRO A 42 -13.86 -1.09 -40.58
C PRO A 42 -12.71 -0.14 -40.16
N TYR A 43 -11.53 -0.70 -39.94
CA TYR A 43 -10.31 0.05 -39.66
C TYR A 43 -9.13 -0.55 -40.42
N GLU A 44 -8.46 0.26 -41.23
CA GLU A 44 -7.25 -0.15 -41.96
C GLU A 44 -6.01 0.29 -41.17
N SER A 45 -5.33 -0.66 -40.54
CA SER A 45 -4.11 -0.38 -39.77
C SER A 45 -2.87 -0.46 -40.66
N LYS A 46 -1.99 0.53 -40.57
CA LYS A 46 -0.71 0.51 -41.31
C LYS A 46 0.30 -0.49 -40.74
N GLN A 47 0.14 -0.85 -39.47
CA GLN A 47 1.03 -1.75 -38.74
C GLN A 47 0.27 -2.38 -37.55
N ASP A 48 0.85 -3.39 -36.93
CA ASP A 48 0.32 -3.96 -35.70
C ASP A 48 0.41 -2.92 -34.56
N GLY A 49 -0.60 -2.88 -33.69
CA GLY A 49 -0.63 -1.93 -32.58
C GLY A 49 -1.89 -2.05 -31.74
N LEU A 50 -2.20 -0.97 -31.03
CA LEU A 50 -3.33 -0.86 -30.12
C LEU A 50 -4.26 0.26 -30.58
N LEU A 51 -5.56 0.02 -30.49
CA LEU A 51 -6.60 0.92 -30.95
C LEU A 51 -7.62 1.19 -29.83
N THR A 52 -7.84 2.47 -29.53
CA THR A 52 -8.98 2.93 -28.74
C THR A 52 -9.99 3.63 -29.64
N ILE A 53 -11.26 3.20 -29.67
CA ILE A 53 -12.35 3.84 -30.43
C ILE A 53 -13.50 4.26 -29.51
N VAL A 54 -14.08 5.42 -29.80
CA VAL A 54 -15.30 5.94 -29.17
C VAL A 54 -16.31 6.39 -30.23
N LEU A 55 -17.57 6.45 -29.83
CA LEU A 55 -18.69 6.96 -30.64
C LEU A 55 -19.25 8.22 -30.01
N GLU A 56 -19.50 9.25 -30.82
CA GLU A 56 -20.08 10.52 -30.40
C GLU A 56 -21.27 10.91 -31.28
N ASP A 57 -22.23 11.65 -30.72
CA ASP A 57 -23.31 12.24 -31.53
C ASP A 57 -22.79 13.41 -32.39
N GLU A 58 -23.65 13.97 -33.25
CA GLU A 58 -23.29 15.12 -34.09
C GLU A 58 -22.93 16.40 -33.31
N LYS A 59 -23.24 16.45 -32.00
CA LYS A 59 -22.88 17.56 -31.11
C LYS A 59 -21.55 17.31 -30.38
N GLY A 60 -20.91 16.16 -30.58
CA GLY A 60 -19.67 15.76 -29.91
C GLY A 60 -19.88 15.20 -28.50
N ASN A 61 -21.07 14.70 -28.17
CA ASN A 61 -21.33 14.04 -26.88
C ASN A 61 -21.10 12.53 -26.98
N ARG A 62 -20.42 11.95 -26.00
CA ARG A 62 -20.09 10.53 -25.92
C ARG A 62 -21.34 9.66 -25.88
N ILE A 63 -21.43 8.76 -26.85
CA ILE A 63 -22.47 7.73 -26.93
C ILE A 63 -21.95 6.40 -26.39
N LYS A 64 -20.70 6.04 -26.72
CA LYS A 64 -20.10 4.77 -26.29
C LYS A 64 -18.58 4.84 -26.25
N ASN A 65 -17.99 4.25 -25.20
CA ASN A 65 -16.59 3.80 -25.21
C ASN A 65 -16.58 2.42 -25.87
N LEU A 66 -16.22 2.35 -27.15
CA LEU A 66 -16.49 1.16 -27.96
C LEU A 66 -15.43 0.08 -27.76
N SER A 67 -14.17 0.46 -27.91
CA SER A 67 -13.05 -0.48 -27.78
C SER A 67 -11.91 0.25 -27.12
N PRO A 68 -11.58 -0.05 -25.86
CA PRO A 68 -10.45 0.56 -25.17
C PRO A 68 -9.19 -0.30 -25.36
N ASP A 69 -8.15 0.29 -25.96
CA ASP A 69 -6.79 -0.29 -26.02
C ASP A 69 -6.75 -1.75 -26.54
N ILE A 70 -7.48 -2.03 -27.64
CA ILE A 70 -7.56 -3.37 -28.23
C ILE A 70 -6.45 -3.62 -29.25
N PRO A 71 -5.90 -4.83 -29.36
CA PRO A 71 -4.92 -5.15 -30.38
C PRO A 71 -5.55 -5.11 -31.79
N VAL A 72 -4.83 -4.53 -32.74
CA VAL A 72 -5.15 -4.51 -34.17
C VAL A 72 -3.94 -4.97 -34.98
N HIS A 73 -4.19 -5.63 -36.10
CA HIS A 73 -3.14 -6.14 -36.99
C HIS A 73 -3.02 -5.28 -38.24
N THR A 74 -1.84 -5.31 -38.86
CA THR A 74 -1.60 -4.68 -40.16
C THR A 74 -2.65 -5.13 -41.19
N GLY A 75 -3.24 -4.17 -41.89
CA GLY A 75 -4.31 -4.41 -42.86
C GLY A 75 -5.70 -4.18 -42.28
N HIS A 76 -6.67 -4.90 -42.82
CA HIS A 76 -8.09 -4.71 -42.52
C HIS A 76 -8.50 -5.34 -41.17
N ASN A 77 -9.01 -4.51 -40.26
CA ASN A 77 -9.60 -4.90 -38.99
C ASN A 77 -11.09 -4.54 -38.98
N LEU A 78 -11.90 -5.34 -38.27
CA LEU A 78 -13.33 -5.09 -38.12
C LEU A 78 -13.66 -4.94 -36.63
N ILE A 79 -14.09 -3.74 -36.24
CA ILE A 79 -14.57 -3.46 -34.88
C ILE A 79 -16.08 -3.64 -34.86
N THR A 80 -16.59 -4.43 -33.92
CA THR A 80 -18.01 -4.74 -33.80
C THR A 80 -18.66 -3.93 -32.69
N TRP A 81 -19.74 -3.23 -33.02
CA TRP A 81 -20.61 -2.55 -32.07
C TRP A 81 -21.92 -3.30 -31.89
N ASP A 82 -22.30 -3.54 -30.64
CA ASP A 82 -23.53 -4.22 -30.24
C ASP A 82 -24.76 -3.29 -30.21
N GLY A 83 -24.65 -2.05 -30.67
CA GLY A 83 -25.74 -1.06 -30.61
C GLY A 83 -26.04 -0.54 -29.20
N SER A 84 -25.17 -0.78 -28.22
CA SER A 84 -25.29 -0.20 -26.87
C SER A 84 -24.79 1.24 -26.79
N SER A 85 -25.31 2.00 -25.83
CA SER A 85 -24.81 3.32 -25.43
C SER A 85 -24.32 3.27 -23.97
N LEU A 86 -23.82 4.39 -23.44
CA LEU A 86 -23.50 4.52 -22.01
C LEU A 86 -24.73 4.34 -21.11
N ASP A 87 -25.93 4.67 -21.61
CA ASP A 87 -27.17 4.68 -20.85
C ASP A 87 -28.13 3.53 -21.24
N GLY A 88 -27.63 2.53 -21.99
CA GLY A 88 -28.40 1.35 -22.38
C GLY A 88 -28.28 1.06 -23.88
N VAL A 89 -29.34 1.30 -24.63
CA VAL A 89 -29.40 1.05 -26.08
C VAL A 89 -29.24 2.38 -26.82
N ALA A 90 -28.44 2.39 -27.88
CA ALA A 90 -28.29 3.57 -28.71
C ALA A 90 -29.51 3.81 -29.61
N HIS A 91 -29.76 5.07 -29.95
CA HIS A 91 -30.82 5.43 -30.89
C HIS A 91 -30.36 5.20 -32.34
N ALA A 92 -31.30 5.21 -33.29
CA ALA A 92 -30.94 5.40 -34.68
C ALA A 92 -30.42 6.84 -34.88
N GLY A 93 -29.37 7.01 -35.68
CA GLY A 93 -28.75 8.31 -35.85
C GLY A 93 -27.42 8.26 -36.57
N ARG A 94 -26.74 9.41 -36.59
CA ARG A 94 -25.42 9.57 -37.17
C ARG A 94 -24.41 9.81 -36.06
N TYR A 95 -23.35 9.00 -36.07
CA TYR A 95 -22.34 8.94 -35.01
C TYR A 95 -20.95 9.21 -35.57
N HIS A 96 -20.20 10.12 -34.95
CA HIS A 96 -18.79 10.33 -35.25
C HIS A 96 -17.97 9.22 -34.59
N VAL A 97 -17.07 8.61 -35.37
CA VAL A 97 -16.21 7.51 -34.93
C VAL A 97 -14.78 8.02 -34.88
N ARG A 98 -14.23 8.16 -33.68
CA ARG A 98 -12.85 8.66 -33.47
C ARG A 98 -12.11 7.83 -32.43
N GLY A 99 -10.79 7.99 -32.39
CA GLY A 99 -9.95 7.17 -31.54
C GLY A 99 -8.48 7.53 -31.50
N LEU A 100 -7.69 6.60 -30.97
CA LEU A 100 -6.23 6.63 -30.96
C LEU A 100 -5.70 5.30 -31.45
N PHE A 101 -4.66 5.34 -32.28
CA PHE A 101 -3.79 4.21 -32.56
C PHE A 101 -2.42 4.45 -31.92
N HIS A 102 -1.80 3.44 -31.34
CA HIS A 102 -0.43 3.55 -30.83
C HIS A 102 0.29 2.20 -30.73
N GLN A 103 1.61 2.26 -30.57
CA GLN A 103 2.42 1.14 -30.09
C GLN A 103 2.31 1.04 -28.56
N ARG A 104 2.83 -0.05 -27.98
CA ARG A 104 2.82 -0.24 -26.51
C ARG A 104 3.43 0.98 -25.78
N ILE A 105 2.75 1.42 -24.74
CA ILE A 105 3.27 2.41 -23.79
C ILE A 105 3.99 1.64 -22.67
N VAL A 106 5.26 1.97 -22.44
CA VAL A 106 6.16 1.15 -21.61
C VAL A 106 6.82 2.01 -20.53
N PRO A 107 6.67 1.68 -19.23
CA PRO A 107 7.42 2.31 -18.16
C PRO A 107 8.84 1.75 -18.09
N HIS A 108 9.84 2.64 -18.10
CA HIS A 108 11.25 2.30 -17.91
C HIS A 108 11.83 2.95 -16.66
N LEU A 109 12.34 2.14 -15.72
CA LEU A 109 12.90 2.62 -14.46
C LEU A 109 14.07 3.59 -14.68
N GLN A 110 14.09 4.72 -13.97
CA GLN A 110 15.23 5.62 -13.92
C GLN A 110 16.05 5.37 -12.66
N TYR A 111 15.41 5.43 -11.49
CA TYR A 111 15.98 5.18 -10.17
C TYR A 111 14.85 5.09 -9.13
N SER A 112 15.17 4.59 -7.95
CA SER A 112 14.31 4.69 -6.77
C SER A 112 14.87 5.69 -5.76
N ILE A 113 13.99 6.30 -4.96
CA ILE A 113 14.34 7.21 -3.87
C ILE A 113 13.74 6.77 -2.54
N TYR A 114 14.35 7.20 -1.45
CA TYR A 114 13.97 6.96 -0.05
C TYR A 114 13.64 5.49 0.24
N SER A 115 14.36 4.59 -0.42
CA SER A 115 14.09 3.14 -0.47
C SER A 115 15.42 2.38 -0.44
N PRO A 116 16.10 2.31 0.71
CA PRO A 116 17.52 1.94 0.78
C PRO A 116 17.80 0.44 0.65
N GLY A 117 16.76 -0.38 0.49
CA GLY A 117 16.88 -1.81 0.23
C GLY A 117 17.61 -2.10 -1.08
N THR A 118 18.26 -3.28 -1.17
CA THR A 118 18.95 -3.72 -2.39
C THR A 118 18.43 -5.10 -2.82
N PRO A 119 17.43 -5.19 -3.73
CA PRO A 119 16.78 -4.08 -4.42
C PRO A 119 15.78 -3.31 -3.52
N PRO A 120 15.32 -2.12 -3.95
CA PRO A 120 14.37 -1.29 -3.20
C PRO A 120 13.02 -1.95 -2.92
N TRP A 121 12.63 -2.94 -3.73
CA TRP A 121 11.38 -3.69 -3.62
C TRP A 121 11.59 -5.05 -2.94
N PRO A 122 10.54 -5.66 -2.34
CA PRO A 122 10.66 -6.95 -1.69
C PRO A 122 11.05 -8.06 -2.68
N LYS A 123 11.76 -9.06 -2.14
CA LYS A 123 12.06 -10.32 -2.84
C LYS A 123 11.47 -11.48 -2.03
N ALA A 124 11.18 -12.58 -2.72
CA ALA A 124 10.66 -13.80 -2.11
C ALA A 124 11.61 -14.43 -1.07
N ASP A 125 12.92 -14.12 -1.15
CA ASP A 125 13.94 -14.57 -0.19
C ASP A 125 14.11 -13.63 1.02
N GLY A 126 13.26 -12.60 1.15
CA GLY A 126 13.31 -11.66 2.28
C GLY A 126 14.43 -10.62 2.23
N THR A 127 15.36 -10.66 1.26
CA THR A 127 16.53 -9.74 1.24
C THR A 127 16.27 -8.39 0.57
N GLY A 128 15.14 -8.23 -0.15
CA GLY A 128 14.72 -6.96 -0.74
C GLY A 128 13.91 -6.05 0.21
N ALA A 129 13.60 -4.84 -0.24
CA ALA A 129 12.95 -3.77 0.53
C ALA A 129 13.75 -3.36 1.79
N TRP A 130 13.17 -2.48 2.59
CA TRP A 130 13.77 -2.02 3.84
C TRP A 130 12.80 -2.18 5.01
N LEU A 131 13.08 -1.49 6.12
CA LEU A 131 12.36 -1.52 7.40
C LEU A 131 10.90 -1.02 7.27
N ALA A 132 10.38 -0.24 8.20
CA ALA A 132 8.95 0.03 8.32
C ALA A 132 8.48 1.27 7.54
N ASP A 133 7.36 1.14 6.82
CA ASP A 133 6.69 2.25 6.17
C ASP A 133 5.87 3.12 7.15
N HIS A 134 5.20 2.51 8.12
CA HIS A 134 4.33 3.17 9.09
C HIS A 134 5.08 3.84 10.24
N THR A 135 6.24 3.33 10.66
CA THR A 135 6.96 3.89 11.83
C THR A 135 8.46 4.03 11.60
N ALA A 136 9.08 4.98 12.29
CA ALA A 136 10.53 5.16 12.29
C ALA A 136 11.25 3.96 12.96
N PRO A 137 12.55 3.73 12.65
CA PRO A 137 13.39 2.81 13.40
C PRO A 137 13.46 3.20 14.89
N ALA A 138 13.31 2.23 15.78
CA ALA A 138 13.28 2.45 17.23
C ALA A 138 14.35 1.67 18.00
N SER A 139 14.78 0.51 17.49
CA SER A 139 15.70 -0.39 18.19
C SER A 139 16.77 -0.98 17.28
N ALA A 140 17.94 -1.26 17.86
CA ALA A 140 19.06 -1.94 17.21
C ALA A 140 19.74 -2.89 18.20
N LEU A 141 20.13 -4.08 17.74
CA LEU A 141 20.76 -5.11 18.57
C LEU A 141 21.79 -5.91 17.77
N PHE A 142 23.01 -6.00 18.30
CA PHE A 142 24.05 -6.87 17.75
C PHE A 142 23.80 -8.32 18.13
N LEU A 143 23.80 -9.18 17.11
CA LEU A 143 23.71 -10.62 17.23
C LEU A 143 25.06 -11.26 16.83
N PRO A 144 25.71 -12.02 17.73
CA PRO A 144 26.94 -12.72 17.40
C PRO A 144 26.66 -13.92 16.48
N GLU A 145 27.73 -14.60 16.08
CA GLU A 145 27.65 -15.84 15.31
C GLU A 145 26.76 -16.89 15.99
N GLY A 146 26.01 -17.63 15.17
CA GLY A 146 25.07 -18.67 15.61
C GLY A 146 23.61 -18.24 15.74
N SER A 147 23.25 -17.05 15.25
CA SER A 147 21.89 -16.51 15.22
C SER A 147 21.22 -16.78 13.86
N GLU A 148 20.97 -18.06 13.56
CA GLU A 148 20.57 -18.52 12.22
C GLU A 148 19.12 -18.23 11.85
N TRP A 149 18.22 -17.91 12.78
CA TRP A 149 16.83 -17.62 12.43
C TRP A 149 16.57 -16.10 12.36
N PRO A 150 15.86 -15.60 11.32
CA PRO A 150 15.29 -16.32 10.18
C PRO A 150 16.25 -16.45 8.97
N THR A 151 17.41 -15.79 9.00
CA THR A 151 18.29 -15.55 7.84
C THR A 151 19.03 -16.78 7.30
N HIS A 152 19.05 -17.88 8.04
CA HIS A 152 19.91 -19.05 7.88
C HIS A 152 21.42 -18.73 7.89
N SER A 153 21.80 -17.52 8.29
CA SER A 153 23.20 -17.07 8.34
C SER A 153 23.82 -17.38 9.71
N LYS A 154 25.03 -17.92 9.69
CA LYS A 154 25.85 -18.10 10.91
C LYS A 154 26.66 -16.87 11.24
N SER A 155 26.86 -15.95 10.30
CA SER A 155 27.66 -14.75 10.50
C SER A 155 27.04 -13.83 11.56
N PRO A 156 27.83 -12.93 12.18
CA PRO A 156 27.29 -11.86 13.02
C PRO A 156 26.37 -10.93 12.24
N GLN A 157 25.34 -10.41 12.91
CA GLN A 157 24.25 -9.66 12.29
C GLN A 157 23.84 -8.47 13.17
N ILE A 158 23.11 -7.53 12.58
CA ILE A 158 22.36 -6.50 13.31
C ILE A 158 20.87 -6.77 13.13
N LEU A 159 20.15 -6.88 14.24
CA LEU A 159 18.70 -6.87 14.28
C LEU A 159 18.22 -5.44 14.52
N LEU A 160 17.38 -4.94 13.62
CA LEU A 160 16.78 -3.62 13.64
C LEU A 160 15.27 -3.77 13.84
N GLY A 161 14.69 -2.88 14.63
CA GLY A 161 13.26 -2.90 14.92
C GLY A 161 12.59 -1.54 14.78
N ALA A 162 11.36 -1.60 14.29
CA ALA A 162 10.37 -0.52 14.29
C ALA A 162 9.05 -1.08 14.84
N GLN A 163 8.12 -0.22 15.20
CA GLN A 163 6.88 -0.66 15.85
C GLN A 163 5.89 -1.33 14.90
N ALA A 164 5.68 -0.76 13.71
CA ALA A 164 4.70 -1.26 12.77
C ALA A 164 5.13 -1.05 11.31
N ALA A 165 4.88 -2.06 10.47
CA ALA A 165 5.11 -2.06 9.03
C ALA A 165 3.96 -2.78 8.31
N GLU A 166 3.37 -2.09 7.34
CA GLU A 166 2.40 -2.69 6.41
C GLU A 166 3.09 -3.00 5.08
N ALA A 167 3.84 -2.06 4.54
CA ALA A 167 4.93 -2.33 3.63
C ALA A 167 6.27 -2.35 4.38
N GLY A 168 7.20 -3.15 3.89
CA GLY A 168 8.48 -3.41 4.53
C GLY A 168 8.42 -4.44 5.66
N HIS A 169 9.44 -4.42 6.52
CA HIS A 169 9.57 -5.36 7.64
C HIS A 169 9.78 -4.60 8.94
N ALA A 170 8.97 -4.90 9.96
CA ALA A 170 9.03 -4.20 11.25
C ALA A 170 10.17 -4.73 12.14
N LEU A 171 10.66 -5.95 11.85
CA LEU A 171 11.96 -6.46 12.32
C LEU A 171 12.81 -6.84 11.10
N MET A 172 14.08 -6.46 11.09
CA MET A 172 14.97 -6.67 9.94
C MET A 172 16.37 -7.07 10.40
N TRP A 173 16.93 -8.06 9.71
CA TRP A 173 18.31 -8.51 9.92
C TRP A 173 19.19 -7.98 8.80
N THR A 174 20.36 -7.50 9.18
CA THR A 174 21.41 -7.08 8.24
C THR A 174 22.74 -7.71 8.60
N ASP A 175 23.64 -7.82 7.63
CA ASP A 175 25.05 -8.04 7.91
C ASP A 175 25.68 -6.79 8.57
N LEU A 176 26.96 -6.90 8.97
CA LEU A 176 27.67 -5.77 9.59
C LEU A 176 28.03 -4.64 8.61
N ASP A 177 27.70 -4.76 7.32
CA ASP A 177 27.87 -3.70 6.34
C ASP A 177 26.52 -3.04 5.98
N GLY A 178 25.42 -3.57 6.51
CA GLY A 178 24.05 -3.08 6.35
C GLY A 178 23.30 -3.66 5.16
N HIS A 179 23.80 -4.75 4.54
CA HIS A 179 23.00 -5.49 3.57
C HIS A 179 21.94 -6.30 4.28
N LYS A 180 20.69 -6.17 3.84
CA LYS A 180 19.56 -6.90 4.40
C LYS A 180 19.68 -8.39 4.10
N LEU A 181 19.54 -9.19 5.15
CA LEU A 181 19.57 -10.65 5.11
C LEU A 181 18.18 -11.25 5.14
N ASP A 182 17.26 -10.67 5.92
CA ASP A 182 15.85 -11.06 5.99
C ASP A 182 15.05 -10.01 6.79
N GLY A 183 13.72 -10.16 6.86
CA GLY A 183 12.87 -9.40 7.76
C GLY A 183 11.50 -10.05 7.99
N ILE A 184 10.86 -9.70 9.11
CA ILE A 184 9.55 -10.24 9.49
C ILE A 184 8.63 -9.17 10.07
N LYS A 185 7.38 -9.58 10.33
CA LYS A 185 6.42 -8.86 11.16
C LYS A 185 5.87 -9.82 12.21
N ILE A 186 5.65 -9.31 13.41
CA ILE A 186 5.03 -10.03 14.52
C ILE A 186 3.52 -9.80 14.45
N ARG A 187 2.75 -10.87 14.25
CA ARG A 187 1.27 -10.87 14.28
C ARG A 187 0.64 -9.68 13.51
N GLY A 188 0.69 -9.75 12.18
CA GLY A 188 0.18 -8.69 11.30
C GLY A 188 1.26 -7.67 10.99
N TRP A 189 1.12 -6.44 11.50
CA TRP A 189 2.01 -5.33 11.14
C TRP A 189 3.11 -5.06 12.17
N ASN A 190 3.09 -5.68 13.36
CA ASN A 190 3.92 -5.25 14.47
C ASN A 190 5.39 -5.65 14.33
N GLY A 191 6.28 -4.96 15.04
CA GLY A 191 7.70 -5.28 15.11
C GLY A 191 8.26 -5.23 16.53
N GLY A 192 9.28 -4.41 16.75
CA GLY A 192 9.98 -4.30 18.03
C GLY A 192 10.48 -2.89 18.31
N ILE A 193 10.02 -2.29 19.40
CA ILE A 193 10.47 -0.97 19.87
C ILE A 193 11.64 -1.05 20.85
N ALA A 194 11.86 -2.21 21.46
CA ALA A 194 13.04 -2.48 22.26
C ALA A 194 13.53 -3.90 22.00
N LEU A 195 14.86 -4.08 22.05
CA LEU A 195 15.53 -5.33 21.76
C LEU A 195 16.56 -5.61 22.84
N ALA A 196 16.67 -6.87 23.26
CA ALA A 196 17.72 -7.30 24.18
C ALA A 196 18.22 -8.70 23.81
N ARG A 197 19.45 -9.01 24.21
CA ARG A 197 20.07 -10.34 24.13
C ARG A 197 20.58 -10.73 25.50
N ASP A 198 20.52 -12.01 25.80
CA ASP A 198 21.14 -12.55 27.01
C ASP A 198 22.62 -12.88 26.74
N ASP A 199 23.50 -12.06 27.30
CA ASP A 199 24.96 -12.27 27.25
C ASP A 199 25.49 -13.12 28.40
N GLY A 200 24.59 -13.58 29.28
CA GLY A 200 24.92 -14.43 30.41
C GLY A 200 25.52 -15.78 30.02
N SER A 201 26.38 -16.30 30.89
CA SER A 201 26.96 -17.65 30.78
C SER A 201 25.94 -18.76 31.05
N GLN A 202 24.84 -18.44 31.74
CA GLN A 202 23.72 -19.34 32.06
C GLN A 202 22.49 -19.05 31.19
N ARG A 203 22.66 -18.38 30.04
CA ARG A 203 21.56 -18.09 29.12
C ARG A 203 20.90 -19.37 28.61
N ASN A 204 19.62 -19.27 28.24
CA ASN A 204 18.97 -20.33 27.49
C ASN A 204 19.59 -20.43 26.07
N PRO A 205 20.17 -21.58 25.67
CA PRO A 205 20.87 -21.71 24.39
C PRO A 205 19.93 -21.71 23.17
N ASP A 206 18.62 -21.82 23.37
CA ASP A 206 17.62 -21.73 22.31
C ASP A 206 17.22 -20.27 21.99
N HIS A 207 17.40 -19.35 22.95
CA HIS A 207 16.99 -17.96 22.80
C HIS A 207 18.08 -17.15 22.08
N ILE A 208 17.70 -16.44 21.02
CA ILE A 208 18.56 -15.53 20.25
C ILE A 208 18.46 -14.11 20.79
N ALA A 209 17.23 -13.61 20.96
CA ALA A 209 16.93 -12.26 21.39
C ALA A 209 15.51 -12.16 21.98
N TYR A 210 15.17 -10.98 22.48
CA TYR A 210 13.87 -10.64 23.02
C TYR A 210 13.43 -9.31 22.44
N THR A 211 12.13 -9.18 22.21
CA THR A 211 11.53 -7.97 21.66
C THR A 211 10.21 -7.65 22.35
N VAL A 212 9.82 -6.38 22.27
CA VAL A 212 8.54 -5.89 22.76
C VAL A 212 7.95 -4.92 21.74
N TYR A 213 6.64 -5.00 21.55
CA TYR A 213 5.88 -3.99 20.82
C TYR A 213 4.69 -3.51 21.64
N VAL A 214 4.19 -2.33 21.29
CA VAL A 214 3.00 -1.77 21.92
C VAL A 214 1.76 -2.41 21.32
N VAL A 215 0.95 -3.03 22.17
CA VAL A 215 -0.43 -3.40 21.83
C VAL A 215 -1.25 -2.14 21.98
N ASN A 216 -1.51 -1.49 20.85
CA ASN A 216 -2.40 -0.34 20.83
C ASN A 216 -3.80 -0.80 21.29
N PRO A 217 -4.55 -0.02 22.08
CA PRO A 217 -6.00 -0.18 22.06
C PRO A 217 -6.44 -0.16 20.60
N SER A 218 -7.31 -1.10 20.22
CA SER A 218 -7.92 -1.05 18.89
C SER A 218 -8.43 0.38 18.65
N ARG A 219 -8.32 0.88 17.42
CA ARG A 219 -9.12 2.04 16.98
C ARG A 219 -10.62 1.66 16.91
N ASP A 220 -11.08 0.70 17.73
CA ASP A 220 -12.48 0.40 17.88
C ASP A 220 -13.13 1.65 18.42
N PHE A 221 -13.90 2.29 17.55
CA PHE A 221 -14.95 3.22 17.89
C PHE A 221 -15.91 2.53 18.90
N GLY A 222 -15.57 2.52 20.19
CA GLY A 222 -16.45 2.09 21.28
C GLY A 222 -15.94 1.10 22.33
N LYS A 223 -14.68 0.61 22.31
CA LYS A 223 -14.13 -0.24 23.40
C LYS A 223 -12.87 0.36 24.01
N THR A 224 -12.85 0.47 25.34
CA THR A 224 -11.67 0.88 26.12
C THR A 224 -10.77 -0.33 26.38
N ASP A 225 -9.82 -0.61 25.48
CA ASP A 225 -8.66 -1.46 25.84
C ASP A 225 -7.64 -0.56 26.60
N PRO A 226 -7.15 -0.96 27.78
CA PRO A 226 -6.13 -0.21 28.52
C PRO A 226 -4.75 -0.13 27.85
N GLY A 227 -4.55 -0.78 26.69
CA GLY A 227 -3.27 -0.88 26.01
C GLY A 227 -2.31 -1.84 26.73
N GLY A 228 -1.13 -2.08 26.17
CA GLY A 228 -0.10 -2.87 26.86
C GLY A 228 1.17 -3.11 26.06
N LEU A 229 2.11 -3.81 26.70
CA LEU A 229 3.38 -4.22 26.13
C LEU A 229 3.37 -5.73 25.92
N GLN A 230 3.45 -6.17 24.67
CA GLN A 230 3.52 -7.59 24.35
C GLN A 230 4.96 -8.00 24.08
N ILE A 231 5.42 -8.98 24.85
CA ILE A 231 6.80 -9.46 24.80
C ILE A 231 6.87 -10.76 23.99
N PHE A 232 7.93 -10.89 23.20
CA PHE A 232 8.23 -12.07 22.41
C PHE A 232 9.69 -12.48 22.59
N ILE A 233 9.89 -13.80 22.61
CA ILE A 233 11.20 -14.44 22.55
C ILE A 233 11.47 -14.81 21.09
N LEU A 234 12.63 -14.42 20.57
CA LEU A 234 13.15 -14.89 19.30
C LEU A 234 14.02 -16.12 19.59
N THR A 235 13.57 -17.30 19.19
CA THR A 235 14.29 -18.56 19.37
C THR A 235 14.94 -18.99 18.06
N LYS A 236 15.77 -20.04 18.12
CA LYS A 236 16.34 -20.68 16.92
C LYS A 236 15.29 -21.28 15.98
N ALA A 237 14.06 -21.49 16.46
CA ALA A 237 12.98 -22.10 15.69
C ALA A 237 11.86 -21.12 15.31
N GLY A 238 11.83 -19.91 15.86
CA GLY A 238 10.81 -18.91 15.56
C GLY A 238 10.47 -17.97 16.71
N LEU A 239 9.28 -17.37 16.64
CA LEU A 239 8.76 -16.46 17.66
C LEU A 239 7.94 -17.22 18.71
N THR A 240 8.22 -16.98 19.98
CA THR A 240 7.43 -17.50 21.12
C THR A 240 6.88 -16.33 21.94
N PRO A 241 5.54 -16.18 22.08
CA PRO A 241 4.97 -15.14 22.95
C PRO A 241 5.31 -15.43 24.42
N LEU A 242 5.65 -14.38 25.18
CA LEU A 242 5.92 -14.48 26.61
C LEU A 242 4.70 -14.04 27.45
N GLU A 243 4.45 -12.74 27.53
CA GLU A 243 3.31 -12.18 28.27
C GLU A 243 2.91 -10.80 27.70
N LYS A 244 1.63 -10.42 27.85
CA LYS A 244 1.13 -9.05 27.65
C LYS A 244 1.07 -8.35 29.01
N ILE A 245 1.88 -7.32 29.21
CA ILE A 245 1.81 -6.47 30.39
C ILE A 245 0.84 -5.33 30.13
N VAL A 246 -0.25 -5.29 30.90
CA VAL A 246 -1.32 -4.29 30.78
C VAL A 246 -1.01 -3.10 31.69
N GLY A 247 -1.25 -1.88 31.18
CA GLY A 247 -1.15 -0.65 31.96
C GLY A 247 -0.64 0.55 31.16
N GLY A 248 -1.57 1.38 30.68
CA GLY A 248 -1.40 2.83 30.50
C GLY A 248 -0.49 3.31 29.36
N ILE A 249 -0.10 2.45 28.42
CA ILE A 249 0.78 2.84 27.32
C ILE A 249 -0.02 3.01 26.03
N GLN A 250 -0.08 4.24 25.51
CA GLN A 250 -0.39 4.49 24.10
C GLN A 250 0.89 4.38 23.27
N MET A 251 0.79 4.08 21.97
CA MET A 251 1.97 3.99 21.09
C MET A 251 2.90 5.19 21.24
N HIS A 252 2.35 6.41 21.28
CA HIS A 252 3.13 7.65 21.41
C HIS A 252 3.91 7.73 22.73
N ASP A 253 3.38 7.21 23.84
CA ASP A 253 4.04 7.26 25.14
C ASP A 253 5.21 6.25 25.23
N ALA A 254 5.08 5.13 24.53
CA ALA A 254 6.09 4.07 24.53
C ALA A 254 7.43 4.47 23.88
N PHE A 255 7.36 5.30 22.83
CA PHE A 255 8.56 5.86 22.20
C PHE A 255 9.15 6.99 23.03
N ARG A 256 8.31 7.87 23.58
CA ARG A 256 8.74 9.08 24.32
C ARG A 256 9.56 8.78 25.56
N GLU A 257 9.12 7.82 26.36
CA GLU A 257 9.79 7.46 27.61
C GLU A 257 10.74 6.25 27.44
N LEU A 258 10.83 5.69 26.23
CA LEU A 258 11.53 4.46 25.85
C LEU A 258 11.19 3.26 26.76
N VAL A 259 10.45 2.30 26.20
CA VAL A 259 10.39 0.94 26.78
C VAL A 259 11.78 0.30 26.74
N GLY A 260 12.25 -0.21 27.88
CA GLY A 260 13.57 -0.84 28.01
C GLY A 260 13.49 -2.36 28.17
N LEU A 261 14.42 -3.09 27.56
CA LEU A 261 14.62 -4.53 27.79
C LEU A 261 16.08 -4.79 28.17
N GLY A 262 16.29 -5.69 29.12
CA GLY A 262 17.62 -6.14 29.53
C GLY A 262 17.55 -7.57 30.03
N VAL A 263 18.56 -8.38 29.68
CA VAL A 263 18.58 -9.81 30.03
C VAL A 263 19.95 -10.23 30.48
N GLN A 264 20.01 -11.01 31.55
CA GLN A 264 21.23 -11.66 31.99
C GLN A 264 20.93 -12.99 32.68
N ASN A 265 21.58 -14.07 32.21
CA ASN A 265 21.48 -15.41 32.79
C ASN A 265 20.03 -15.90 32.94
N GLY A 266 19.17 -15.55 31.98
CA GLY A 266 17.76 -15.88 31.92
C GLY A 266 16.83 -15.04 32.82
N LEU A 267 17.35 -14.00 33.49
CA LEU A 267 16.52 -12.96 34.09
C LEU A 267 16.24 -11.88 33.05
N LEU A 268 15.03 -11.84 32.52
CA LEU A 268 14.58 -10.79 31.60
C LEU A 268 13.85 -9.71 32.40
N LEU A 269 14.26 -8.45 32.22
CA LEU A 269 13.65 -7.28 32.82
C LEU A 269 13.05 -6.38 31.73
N LEU A 270 11.78 -6.02 31.91
CA LEU A 270 11.07 -5.03 31.11
C LEU A 270 10.92 -3.75 31.95
N ALA A 271 11.45 -2.63 31.47
CA ALA A 271 11.10 -1.32 31.98
C ALA A 271 9.79 -0.85 31.34
N ASN A 272 8.79 -0.53 32.17
CA ASN A 272 7.53 0.10 31.79
C ASN A 272 7.49 1.52 32.39
N PRO A 273 8.00 2.55 31.67
CA PRO A 273 8.02 3.92 32.17
C PRO A 273 6.65 4.50 32.51
N ALA A 274 5.62 4.20 31.72
CA ALA A 274 4.27 4.75 31.93
C ALA A 274 3.66 4.30 33.26
N ALA A 275 3.96 3.07 33.69
CA ALA A 275 3.57 2.56 34.99
C ALA A 275 4.65 2.75 36.08
N ASN A 276 5.82 3.32 35.73
CA ASN A 276 6.98 3.45 36.62
C ASN A 276 7.36 2.12 37.29
N GLU A 277 7.35 1.02 36.52
CA GLU A 277 7.65 -0.32 37.04
C GLU A 277 8.64 -1.09 36.17
N ILE A 278 9.50 -1.88 36.82
CA ILE A 278 10.30 -2.93 36.19
C ILE A 278 9.57 -4.26 36.41
N VAL A 279 9.30 -5.00 35.33
CA VAL A 279 8.66 -6.32 35.36
C VAL A 279 9.69 -7.40 35.06
N ALA A 280 9.71 -8.46 35.86
CA ALA A 280 10.73 -9.50 35.80
C ALA A 280 10.17 -10.87 35.39
N PHE A 281 10.93 -11.56 34.54
CA PHE A 281 10.57 -12.87 33.97
C PHE A 281 11.72 -13.86 34.10
N ASP A 282 11.39 -15.13 34.35
CA ASP A 282 12.32 -16.25 34.24
C ASP A 282 12.20 -16.88 32.86
N VAL A 283 13.24 -16.73 32.03
CA VAL A 283 13.27 -17.26 30.66
C VAL A 283 14.29 -18.39 30.48
N ARG A 284 14.84 -18.94 31.58
CA ARG A 284 15.84 -20.02 31.52
C ARG A 284 15.28 -21.32 30.94
N HIS A 285 13.99 -21.56 31.13
CA HIS A 285 13.30 -22.80 30.76
C HIS A 285 12.14 -22.59 29.79
N GLY A 286 12.19 -21.50 29.00
CA GLY A 286 11.14 -21.11 28.06
C GLY A 286 10.27 -19.97 28.57
N ALA A 287 9.10 -19.78 27.98
CA ALA A 287 8.19 -18.70 28.35
C ALA A 287 7.47 -18.98 29.68
N GLN A 288 7.61 -18.08 30.65
CA GLN A 288 6.93 -18.11 31.96
C GLN A 288 6.28 -16.76 32.25
N PRO A 289 5.19 -16.72 33.04
CA PRO A 289 4.63 -15.46 33.53
C PRO A 289 5.65 -14.65 34.35
N SER A 290 5.45 -13.35 34.42
CA SER A 290 6.20 -12.45 35.28
C SER A 290 6.07 -12.88 36.75
N PHE A 291 7.20 -12.89 37.46
CA PHE A 291 7.26 -13.32 38.87
C PHE A 291 7.46 -12.15 39.85
N ALA A 292 7.88 -10.98 39.37
CA ALA A 292 8.06 -9.79 40.19
C ALA A 292 7.81 -8.49 39.43
N LYS A 293 7.41 -7.46 40.18
CA LYS A 293 7.29 -6.08 39.74
C LYS A 293 7.93 -5.15 40.76
N ILE A 294 8.70 -4.18 40.30
CA ILE A 294 9.41 -3.21 41.17
C ILE A 294 9.03 -1.82 40.73
N ALA A 295 8.42 -1.04 41.62
CA ALA A 295 8.14 0.37 41.37
C ALA A 295 9.43 1.19 41.47
N LEU A 296 9.68 2.05 40.48
CA LEU A 296 10.80 2.98 40.45
C LEU A 296 10.37 4.29 39.80
N PRO A 297 10.50 5.45 40.49
CA PRO A 297 9.99 6.71 39.96
C PRO A 297 10.80 7.18 38.75
N LYS A 298 10.10 7.81 37.80
CA LYS A 298 10.66 8.38 36.57
C LYS A 298 11.61 7.40 35.88
N LEU A 299 11.14 6.17 35.75
CA LEU A 299 11.88 5.06 35.15
C LEU A 299 12.08 5.30 33.65
N GLY A 300 13.29 5.06 33.16
CA GLY A 300 13.60 4.98 31.73
C GLY A 300 14.20 3.62 31.37
N SER A 301 15.26 3.63 30.56
CA SER A 301 15.95 2.42 30.12
C SER A 301 16.74 1.69 31.23
N LEU A 302 17.08 0.43 30.96
CA LEU A 302 17.90 -0.42 31.82
C LEU A 302 18.93 -1.21 30.99
N ALA A 303 20.05 -1.56 31.61
CA ALA A 303 21.09 -2.40 31.02
C ALA A 303 21.87 -3.15 32.11
N PHE A 304 22.34 -4.37 31.82
CA PHE A 304 23.21 -5.11 32.74
C PHE A 304 24.68 -4.80 32.45
N GLU A 305 25.48 -4.69 33.51
CA GLU A 305 26.94 -4.72 33.46
C GLU A 305 27.44 -6.17 33.43
N GLN A 306 28.67 -6.38 32.94
CA GLN A 306 29.28 -7.71 32.86
C GLN A 306 29.32 -8.47 34.19
N ASP A 307 29.41 -7.76 35.31
CA ASP A 307 29.52 -8.33 36.65
C ASP A 307 28.17 -8.62 37.34
N GLY A 308 27.05 -8.29 36.68
CA GLY A 308 25.72 -8.58 37.18
C GLY A 308 24.95 -7.38 37.74
N HIS A 309 25.58 -6.22 37.86
CA HIS A 309 24.88 -5.02 38.31
C HIS A 309 23.92 -4.50 37.23
N LEU A 310 22.84 -3.86 37.67
CA LEU A 310 21.84 -3.26 36.79
C LEU A 310 21.99 -1.74 36.78
N LEU A 311 22.23 -1.18 35.61
CA LEU A 311 22.12 0.26 35.34
C LEU A 311 20.68 0.59 34.99
N VAL A 312 20.12 1.60 35.64
CA VAL A 312 18.75 2.06 35.39
C VAL A 312 18.72 3.58 35.31
N THR A 313 18.04 4.10 34.28
CA THR A 313 17.66 5.51 34.24
C THR A 313 16.52 5.76 35.22
N THR A 314 16.74 6.59 36.23
CA THR A 314 15.72 7.01 37.20
C THR A 314 16.01 8.42 37.69
N ASP A 315 14.96 9.25 37.76
CA ASP A 315 15.08 10.68 38.07
C ASP A 315 16.09 11.44 37.17
N GLY A 316 16.17 11.06 35.89
CA GLY A 316 17.07 11.64 34.90
C GLY A 316 18.55 11.30 35.08
N ALA A 317 18.90 10.50 36.10
CA ALA A 317 20.25 10.02 36.37
C ALA A 317 20.38 8.53 36.00
N ILE A 318 21.61 8.05 35.81
CA ILE A 318 21.87 6.60 35.68
C ILE A 318 22.38 6.09 37.01
N THR A 319 21.61 5.17 37.60
CA THR A 319 21.86 4.57 38.90
C THR A 319 22.17 3.09 38.72
N ARG A 320 23.25 2.63 39.34
CA ARG A 320 23.64 1.24 39.43
C ARG A 320 23.00 0.60 40.67
N PHE A 321 22.48 -0.60 40.52
CA PHE A 321 21.93 -1.41 41.60
C PHE A 321 22.58 -2.79 41.63
N ALA A 322 22.75 -3.34 42.83
CA ALA A 322 22.94 -4.77 43.00
C ALA A 322 21.59 -5.48 42.82
N VAL A 323 21.61 -6.62 42.12
CA VAL A 323 20.41 -7.40 41.82
C VAL A 323 20.36 -8.65 42.70
N GLN A 324 19.36 -8.74 43.57
CA GLN A 324 19.07 -9.94 44.35
C GLN A 324 17.86 -10.65 43.74
N ASN A 325 18.08 -11.84 43.19
CA ASN A 325 17.07 -12.63 42.49
C ASN A 325 17.11 -14.09 42.98
N ASP A 326 15.99 -14.58 43.52
CA ASP A 326 15.78 -16.00 43.88
C ASP A 326 14.76 -16.71 42.97
N TRP A 327 14.37 -16.07 41.86
CA TRP A 327 13.38 -16.53 40.87
C TRP A 327 11.92 -16.54 41.37
N HIS A 328 11.68 -16.04 42.58
CA HIS A 328 10.35 -15.80 43.14
C HIS A 328 10.18 -14.35 43.61
N THR A 329 11.28 -13.69 43.92
CA THR A 329 11.36 -12.29 44.33
C THR A 329 12.53 -11.63 43.63
N LEU A 330 12.39 -10.34 43.35
CA LEU A 330 13.44 -9.49 42.82
C LEU A 330 13.58 -8.25 43.72
N ARG A 331 14.82 -7.94 44.13
CA ARG A 331 15.13 -6.72 44.87
C ARG A 331 16.32 -6.02 44.24
N LEU A 332 16.21 -4.71 44.11
CA LEU A 332 17.30 -3.82 43.74
C LEU A 332 17.86 -3.19 45.02
N THR A 333 19.15 -3.40 45.29
CA THR A 333 19.83 -2.88 46.50
C THR A 333 21.01 -2.00 46.13
N ASP A 334 21.57 -1.33 47.13
CA ASP A 334 22.81 -0.56 47.03
C ASP A 334 22.82 0.47 45.88
N PRO A 335 21.83 1.38 45.81
CA PRO A 335 21.75 2.37 44.73
C PRO A 335 23.00 3.26 44.70
N GLN A 336 23.71 3.26 43.59
CA GLN A 336 24.86 4.12 43.34
C GLN A 336 24.60 4.99 42.11
N LYS A 337 24.51 6.30 42.30
CA LYS A 337 24.36 7.24 41.18
C LYS A 337 25.69 7.32 40.42
N VAL A 338 25.76 6.68 39.25
CA VAL A 338 26.97 6.61 38.43
C VAL A 338 27.09 7.84 37.54
N ILE A 339 25.99 8.25 36.90
CA ILE A 339 25.95 9.44 36.04
C ILE A 339 24.89 10.40 36.57
N SER A 340 25.28 11.66 36.78
CA SER A 340 24.40 12.70 37.29
C SER A 340 23.38 13.16 36.24
N ALA A 341 22.16 13.48 36.69
CA ALA A 341 21.14 14.12 35.84
C ALA A 341 21.60 15.49 35.30
N SER A 342 22.61 16.12 35.88
CA SER A 342 23.13 17.42 35.42
C SER A 342 23.96 17.37 34.13
N VAL A 343 24.34 16.17 33.66
CA VAL A 343 25.13 15.97 32.43
C VAL A 343 24.33 15.29 31.31
N LEU A 344 23.08 14.95 31.60
CA LEU A 344 22.10 14.38 30.70
C LEU A 344 20.91 15.35 30.59
N GLU A 345 20.21 15.36 29.46
CA GLU A 345 19.03 16.20 29.27
C GLU A 345 17.76 15.36 29.25
N SER A 346 17.75 14.31 28.44
CA SER A 346 16.64 13.36 28.31
C SER A 346 17.20 12.01 27.84
N PRO A 347 17.79 11.22 28.77
CA PRO A 347 18.42 9.95 28.43
C PRO A 347 17.38 8.92 27.98
N LYS A 348 17.66 8.24 26.87
CA LYS A 348 16.88 7.11 26.34
C LYS A 348 17.61 5.80 26.63
N GLN A 349 18.18 5.12 25.63
CA GLN A 349 18.80 3.81 25.80
C GLN A 349 20.16 3.89 26.49
N ILE A 350 20.47 2.86 27.28
CA ILE A 350 21.78 2.59 27.85
C ILE A 350 22.38 1.34 27.18
N VAL A 351 23.66 1.39 26.83
CA VAL A 351 24.46 0.21 26.50
C VAL A 351 25.76 0.27 27.30
N GLU A 352 26.11 -0.81 28.00
CA GLU A 352 27.44 -0.97 28.59
C GLU A 352 28.29 -1.90 27.73
N LYS A 353 29.50 -1.48 27.40
CA LYS A 353 30.48 -2.29 26.70
C LYS A 353 31.89 -1.83 27.05
N ASP A 354 32.77 -2.78 27.34
CA ASP A 354 34.19 -2.53 27.62
C ASP A 354 34.43 -1.46 28.71
N HIS A 355 33.61 -1.46 29.78
CA HIS A 355 33.64 -0.49 30.87
C HIS A 355 33.29 0.96 30.46
N GLU A 356 32.56 1.11 29.37
CA GLU A 356 31.99 2.37 28.91
C GLU A 356 30.47 2.28 28.85
N ILE A 357 29.81 3.32 29.35
CA ILE A 357 28.36 3.48 29.33
C ILE A 357 28.01 4.45 28.21
N TYR A 358 27.34 3.95 27.19
CA TYR A 358 26.80 4.73 26.08
C TYR A 358 25.36 5.09 26.39
N VAL A 359 25.00 6.35 26.19
CA VAL A 359 23.66 6.88 26.48
C VAL A 359 23.21 7.70 25.29
N THR A 360 22.12 7.31 24.62
CA THR A 360 21.43 8.21 23.70
C THR A 360 20.73 9.28 24.53
N ASP A 361 21.00 10.55 24.27
CA ASP A 361 20.48 11.68 25.04
C ASP A 361 19.80 12.67 24.10
N TRP A 362 18.53 12.96 24.35
CA TRP A 362 17.76 13.98 23.61
C TRP A 362 17.95 15.36 24.25
N GLY A 363 16.98 16.26 24.13
CA GLY A 363 17.07 17.64 24.60
C GLY A 363 17.59 18.56 23.50
N HIS A 364 18.51 19.46 23.80
CA HIS A 364 19.09 20.37 22.81
C HIS A 364 20.23 19.69 22.04
N SER A 365 20.86 18.67 22.61
CA SER A 365 22.01 17.98 22.00
C SER A 365 21.60 16.94 20.96
N HIS A 366 20.74 15.97 21.31
CA HIS A 366 20.44 14.80 20.46
C HIS A 366 21.71 14.06 20.00
N GLN A 367 22.44 13.50 20.96
CA GLN A 367 23.73 12.87 20.75
C GLN A 367 23.85 11.56 21.52
N VAL A 368 24.87 10.76 21.20
CA VAL A 368 25.28 9.65 22.07
C VAL A 368 26.41 10.15 22.97
N LYS A 369 26.17 10.13 24.29
CA LYS A 369 27.16 10.50 25.30
C LYS A 369 27.78 9.24 25.89
N VAL A 370 29.10 9.21 25.96
CA VAL A 370 29.86 8.04 26.43
C VAL A 370 30.55 8.39 27.74
N PHE A 371 30.35 7.57 28.76
CA PHE A 371 30.88 7.76 30.11
C PHE A 371 31.74 6.57 30.52
N SER A 372 32.73 6.79 31.39
CA SER A 372 33.41 5.68 32.07
C SER A 372 32.45 5.00 33.04
N ALA A 373 32.27 3.68 32.93
CA ALA A 373 31.49 2.91 33.89
C ALA A 373 32.12 2.95 35.31
N VAL A 374 33.44 3.07 35.37
CA VAL A 374 34.20 3.13 36.63
C VAL A 374 34.03 4.47 37.34
N THR A 375 34.20 5.59 36.61
CA THR A 375 34.25 6.92 37.24
C THR A 375 32.99 7.77 37.03
N GLY A 376 32.07 7.36 36.16
CA GLY A 376 30.88 8.15 35.78
C GLY A 376 31.19 9.43 35.00
N LYS A 377 32.44 9.63 34.58
CA LYS A 377 32.86 10.86 33.88
C LYS A 377 32.61 10.74 32.39
N LEU A 378 32.17 11.83 31.78
CA LEU A 378 32.02 11.92 30.32
C LEU A 378 33.37 11.73 29.65
N ALA A 379 33.46 10.73 28.77
CA ALA A 379 34.65 10.41 27.98
C ALA A 379 34.60 11.08 26.61
N ARG A 380 33.45 11.02 25.93
CA ARG A 380 33.25 11.62 24.60
C ARG A 380 31.77 11.78 24.26
N VAL A 381 31.52 12.51 23.18
CA VAL A 381 30.19 12.73 22.60
C VAL A 381 30.26 12.40 21.11
N ILE A 382 29.29 11.63 20.61
CA ILE A 382 29.21 11.18 19.22
C ILE A 382 28.01 11.88 18.54
N GLY A 383 28.24 12.37 17.32
CA GLY A 383 27.32 13.24 16.59
C GLY A 383 27.52 14.72 16.89
N ARG A 384 26.99 15.60 16.04
CA ARG A 384 26.92 17.05 16.23
C ARG A 384 25.61 17.42 16.94
N PRO A 385 25.62 18.49 17.76
CA PRO A 385 24.44 18.87 18.52
C PRO A 385 23.36 19.48 17.63
N GLY A 386 22.10 19.39 18.08
CA GLY A 386 20.98 20.21 17.61
C GLY A 386 19.69 19.47 17.27
N GLY A 387 19.69 18.14 17.12
CA GLY A 387 18.44 17.39 16.88
C GLY A 387 17.79 17.60 15.50
N PRO A 388 16.44 17.51 15.41
CA PRO A 388 15.62 17.85 14.23
C PRO A 388 16.15 18.99 13.34
N GLN A 389 16.15 18.77 12.02
CA GLN A 389 16.77 19.70 11.05
C GLN A 389 15.74 20.34 10.10
N ILE A 390 16.03 21.58 9.68
CA ILE A 390 15.36 22.32 8.61
C ILE A 390 16.42 23.04 7.75
N GLY A 391 16.21 23.10 6.45
CA GLY A 391 17.19 23.60 5.47
C GLY A 391 18.18 22.51 5.02
N THR A 392 19.41 22.91 4.71
CA THR A 392 20.48 21.99 4.28
C THR A 392 20.73 20.92 5.34
N TYR A 393 20.79 19.66 4.91
CA TYR A 393 20.90 18.53 5.83
C TYR A 393 22.36 18.23 6.19
N ASP A 394 22.67 18.14 7.50
CA ASP A 394 23.95 17.69 8.04
C ASP A 394 23.80 16.24 8.55
N GLU A 395 24.41 15.29 7.85
CA GLU A 395 24.37 13.87 8.25
C GLU A 395 25.08 13.61 9.59
N GLN A 396 25.90 14.54 10.09
CA GLN A 396 26.54 14.35 11.39
C GLN A 396 25.62 14.72 12.56
N ARG A 397 24.44 15.28 12.33
CA ARG A 397 23.48 15.68 13.38
C ARG A 397 22.32 14.69 13.45
N MET A 398 22.24 13.95 14.55
CA MET A 398 21.16 12.98 14.78
C MET A 398 19.85 13.70 15.12
N ALA A 399 18.73 13.06 14.81
CA ALA A 399 17.41 13.43 15.31
C ALA A 399 16.83 12.26 16.12
N HIS A 400 16.35 12.53 17.34
CA HIS A 400 15.77 11.52 18.23
C HIS A 400 16.54 10.18 18.30
N PRO A 401 17.87 10.16 18.58
CA PRO A 401 18.61 8.91 18.68
C PRO A 401 18.01 8.04 19.79
N MET A 402 17.54 6.83 19.46
CA MET A 402 16.73 6.00 20.35
C MET A 402 17.41 4.67 20.64
N GLY A 403 17.31 3.76 19.67
CA GLY A 403 17.87 2.42 19.73
C GLY A 403 19.36 2.44 19.39
N MET A 404 20.23 1.72 20.10
CA MET A 404 21.63 1.58 19.72
C MET A 404 22.26 0.26 20.14
N THR A 405 23.32 -0.11 19.43
CA THR A 405 24.16 -1.27 19.75
C THR A 405 25.57 -1.07 19.19
N ILE A 406 26.55 -1.81 19.71
CA ILE A 406 27.94 -1.78 19.21
C ILE A 406 28.30 -3.18 18.73
N ASP A 407 28.66 -3.29 17.45
CA ASP A 407 29.01 -4.56 16.84
C ASP A 407 30.42 -5.06 17.20
N SER A 408 30.80 -6.22 16.68
CA SER A 408 32.11 -6.84 16.91
C SER A 408 33.28 -6.10 16.23
N LYS A 409 33.02 -5.18 15.30
CA LYS A 409 34.04 -4.34 14.64
C LYS A 409 34.24 -3.00 15.38
N GLY A 410 33.50 -2.75 16.46
CA GLY A 410 33.54 -1.48 17.18
C GLY A 410 32.75 -0.37 16.51
N VAL A 411 31.78 -0.72 15.65
CA VAL A 411 30.87 0.24 15.03
C VAL A 411 29.61 0.36 15.88
N LEU A 412 29.29 1.59 16.25
CA LEU A 412 28.04 1.98 16.89
C LEU A 412 26.97 2.17 15.83
N TRP A 413 25.86 1.45 16.00
CA TRP A 413 24.64 1.59 15.21
C TRP A 413 23.60 2.33 16.02
N VAL A 414 22.92 3.30 15.41
CA VAL A 414 21.89 4.13 16.05
C VAL A 414 20.63 4.14 15.17
N ALA A 415 19.51 3.71 15.74
CA ALA A 415 18.17 3.90 15.22
C ALA A 415 17.65 5.26 15.70
N GLU A 416 17.25 6.11 14.74
CA GLU A 416 16.76 7.46 14.99
C GLU A 416 15.24 7.49 14.81
N GLU A 417 14.50 7.78 15.89
CA GLU A 417 13.03 7.83 15.91
C GLU A 417 12.55 9.19 15.38
N ASP A 418 12.88 9.47 14.12
CA ASP A 418 12.44 10.64 13.39
C ASP A 418 11.89 10.22 12.03
N TYR A 419 10.96 10.99 11.47
CA TYR A 419 10.40 10.70 10.15
C TYR A 419 11.02 11.57 9.05
N LEU A 420 11.77 12.62 9.43
CA LEU A 420 12.26 13.67 8.54
C LEU A 420 13.80 13.84 8.62
N PRO A 421 14.58 12.80 8.32
CA PRO A 421 14.19 11.51 7.73
C PRO A 421 14.11 10.35 8.73
N LYS A 422 13.45 9.24 8.36
CA LYS A 422 13.68 7.92 8.96
C LYS A 422 15.11 7.50 8.72
N ARG A 423 15.85 7.18 9.79
CA ARG A 423 17.30 7.01 9.68
C ARG A 423 17.86 5.92 10.59
N ILE A 424 18.85 5.22 10.05
CA ILE A 424 19.77 4.37 10.81
C ILE A 424 21.18 4.84 10.48
N SER A 425 21.96 5.21 11.49
CA SER A 425 23.30 5.77 11.33
C SER A 425 24.38 4.90 11.96
N ARG A 426 25.58 4.93 11.37
CA ARG A 426 26.76 4.19 11.84
C ARG A 426 27.92 5.11 12.14
N TRP A 427 28.60 4.79 13.23
CA TRP A 427 29.68 5.60 13.79
C TRP A 427 30.80 4.70 14.30
N ASP A 428 32.03 5.13 14.16
CA ASP A 428 33.13 4.48 14.88
C ASP A 428 32.95 4.77 16.38
N ALA A 429 32.75 3.73 17.20
CA ALA A 429 32.36 3.89 18.59
C ALA A 429 33.46 4.55 19.44
N LYS A 430 34.73 4.43 19.04
CA LYS A 430 35.89 4.94 19.79
C LYS A 430 36.19 6.40 19.45
N THR A 431 36.17 6.74 18.17
CA THR A 431 36.54 8.07 17.65
C THR A 431 35.34 8.99 17.49
N GLY A 432 34.12 8.43 17.38
CA GLY A 432 32.91 9.19 17.06
C GLY A 432 32.80 9.60 15.60
N GLN A 433 33.66 9.09 14.72
CA GLN A 433 33.62 9.41 13.29
C GLN A 433 32.33 8.84 12.66
N PHE A 434 31.62 9.66 11.89
CA PHE A 434 30.51 9.20 11.05
C PHE A 434 31.00 8.27 9.94
N ILE A 435 30.33 7.12 9.77
CA ILE A 435 30.66 6.13 8.74
C ILE A 435 29.70 6.26 7.56
N ASN A 436 28.40 6.03 7.79
CA ASN A 436 27.33 6.17 6.81
C ASN A 436 25.94 6.14 7.48
N ALA A 437 24.88 6.33 6.69
CA ALA A 437 23.49 6.16 7.14
C ALA A 437 22.60 5.64 6.00
N TRP A 438 21.46 5.07 6.38
CA TRP A 438 20.37 4.71 5.48
C TRP A 438 19.13 5.55 5.79
N TYR A 439 18.43 5.96 4.73
CA TYR A 439 17.27 6.86 4.80
C TYR A 439 16.03 6.15 4.24
N GLY A 440 14.98 6.02 5.05
CA GLY A 440 13.71 5.39 4.65
C GLY A 440 13.37 4.11 5.43
N PRO A 441 12.41 3.30 4.94
CA PRO A 441 11.75 3.43 3.64
C PRO A 441 10.68 4.54 3.61
N THR A 442 10.00 4.65 2.47
CA THR A 442 8.85 5.51 2.23
C THR A 442 7.77 5.38 3.30
N GLN A 443 6.90 6.37 3.40
CA GLN A 443 5.64 6.32 4.12
C GLN A 443 4.70 5.26 3.53
N TYR A 444 3.60 5.03 4.25
CA TYR A 444 2.52 4.16 3.82
C TYR A 444 2.01 4.53 2.41
N GLY A 445 2.14 3.59 1.46
CA GLY A 445 1.69 3.74 0.07
C GLY A 445 2.67 4.40 -0.91
N GLY A 446 3.94 4.60 -0.53
CA GLY A 446 5.00 5.12 -1.40
C GLY A 446 5.17 6.65 -1.39
N GLY A 447 5.40 7.25 -2.56
CA GLY A 447 5.29 8.70 -2.78
C GLY A 447 6.59 9.44 -3.07
N GLY A 448 6.49 10.71 -3.46
CA GLY A 448 7.62 11.51 -3.93
C GLY A 448 7.71 11.56 -5.45
N LEU A 449 8.46 12.54 -5.96
CA LEU A 449 8.57 12.87 -7.38
C LEU A 449 9.95 13.46 -7.70
N ALA A 450 10.34 13.46 -8.96
CA ALA A 450 11.48 14.25 -9.42
C ALA A 450 11.05 15.70 -9.70
N ASP A 451 11.98 16.63 -9.66
CA ASP A 451 11.77 18.00 -10.12
C ASP A 451 11.50 17.97 -11.65
N PRO A 452 10.40 18.56 -12.14
CA PRO A 452 10.10 18.64 -13.57
C PRO A 452 11.21 19.30 -14.41
N HIS A 453 12.06 20.14 -13.82
CA HIS A 453 13.18 20.81 -14.50
C HIS A 453 14.53 20.12 -14.27
N ASP A 454 14.67 19.27 -13.24
CA ASP A 454 15.91 18.56 -12.90
C ASP A 454 15.61 17.13 -12.40
N LEU A 455 15.69 16.15 -13.31
CA LEU A 455 15.46 14.74 -13.00
C LEU A 455 16.43 14.19 -11.94
N TYR A 456 17.52 14.88 -11.59
CA TYR A 456 18.46 14.43 -10.55
C TYR A 456 18.29 15.18 -9.22
N ARG A 457 17.20 15.94 -9.11
CA ARG A 457 16.67 16.52 -7.88
C ARG A 457 15.29 15.90 -7.64
N ALA A 458 15.07 15.35 -6.45
CA ALA A 458 13.81 14.71 -6.12
C ALA A 458 13.26 15.22 -4.79
N TYR A 459 11.94 15.21 -4.67
CA TYR A 459 11.20 15.67 -3.51
C TYR A 459 10.35 14.54 -2.96
N TYR A 460 10.44 14.35 -1.65
CA TYR A 460 9.66 13.34 -0.95
C TYR A 460 8.82 14.02 0.14
N PRO A 461 7.49 14.17 -0.06
CA PRO A 461 6.60 14.62 0.98
C PRO A 461 6.36 13.47 1.97
N SER A 462 6.54 13.74 3.25
CA SER A 462 6.20 12.81 4.32
C SER A 462 4.83 13.20 4.89
N ILE A 463 3.84 12.32 4.77
CA ILE A 463 2.41 12.53 5.01
C ILE A 463 1.86 11.30 5.72
N GLY A 464 0.98 11.49 6.71
CA GLY A 464 0.12 10.42 7.23
C GLY A 464 0.20 10.16 8.73
N ASN A 465 1.32 10.47 9.38
CA ASN A 465 1.42 10.41 10.85
C ASN A 465 1.59 11.82 11.45
N PRO A 466 0.81 12.19 12.48
CA PRO A 466 1.09 13.39 13.28
C PRO A 466 2.55 13.36 13.78
N GLY A 467 3.31 14.43 13.56
CA GLY A 467 4.75 14.49 13.87
C GLY A 467 5.70 14.07 12.73
N SER A 468 5.17 13.55 11.60
CA SER A 468 5.97 13.14 10.44
C SER A 468 5.86 14.07 9.22
N MET A 469 5.15 15.19 9.35
CA MET A 469 4.74 16.02 8.22
C MET A 469 5.88 16.93 7.74
N GLY A 470 6.37 16.71 6.52
CA GLY A 470 7.53 17.44 6.01
C GLY A 470 7.81 17.23 4.52
N LEU A 471 8.85 17.89 4.03
CA LEU A 471 9.36 17.73 2.67
C LEU A 471 10.86 17.49 2.69
N LEU A 472 11.29 16.34 2.19
CA LEU A 472 12.71 16.01 2.00
C LEU A 472 13.12 16.29 0.55
N GLU A 473 14.34 16.78 0.35
CA GLU A 473 14.97 16.89 -0.98
C GLU A 473 16.16 15.93 -1.09
N PHE A 474 16.17 15.14 -2.15
CA PHE A 474 17.25 14.23 -2.51
C PHE A 474 17.99 14.71 -3.77
N ARG A 475 19.30 14.41 -3.82
CA ARG A 475 20.12 14.51 -5.02
C ARG A 475 20.48 13.12 -5.51
N ILE A 476 20.39 12.93 -6.82
CA ILE A 476 20.61 11.63 -7.47
C ILE A 476 21.88 11.70 -8.30
N ASP A 477 22.77 10.73 -8.13
CA ASP A 477 23.91 10.55 -9.03
C ASP A 477 23.40 10.04 -10.39
N PRO A 478 23.62 10.79 -11.49
CA PRO A 478 23.12 10.41 -12.81
C PRO A 478 23.76 9.13 -13.38
N ALA A 479 24.96 8.76 -12.93
CA ALA A 479 25.68 7.58 -13.39
C ALA A 479 25.22 6.31 -12.66
N THR A 480 25.00 6.41 -11.35
CA THR A 480 24.71 5.24 -10.50
C THR A 480 23.25 5.12 -10.09
N GLY A 481 22.47 6.21 -10.18
CA GLY A 481 21.11 6.30 -9.63
C GLY A 481 21.07 6.33 -8.11
N LYS A 482 22.23 6.42 -7.43
CA LYS A 482 22.30 6.52 -5.96
C LYS A 482 21.80 7.87 -5.49
N GLU A 483 21.00 7.86 -4.44
CA GLU A 483 20.48 9.06 -3.82
C GLU A 483 21.35 9.54 -2.63
N ARG A 484 21.20 10.82 -2.30
CA ARG A 484 21.68 11.42 -1.06
C ARG A 484 20.68 12.45 -0.58
N LEU A 485 20.32 12.42 0.71
CA LEU A 485 19.50 13.46 1.30
C LEU A 485 20.27 14.79 1.32
N ALA A 486 19.67 15.83 0.74
CA ALA A 486 20.30 17.14 0.59
C ALA A 486 19.72 18.18 1.55
N ALA A 487 18.41 18.14 1.81
CA ALA A 487 17.74 19.11 2.66
C ALA A 487 16.42 18.60 3.23
N VAL A 488 16.03 19.16 4.37
CA VAL A 488 14.65 19.13 4.88
C VAL A 488 14.04 20.49 4.55
N ARG A 489 13.26 20.57 3.47
CA ARG A 489 12.69 21.83 2.95
C ARG A 489 11.49 22.31 3.75
N TYR A 490 10.79 21.40 4.39
CA TYR A 490 9.68 21.71 5.28
C TYR A 490 9.65 20.71 6.41
N ARG A 491 9.40 21.20 7.62
CA ARG A 491 9.14 20.39 8.80
C ARG A 491 7.99 21.06 9.52
N PHE A 492 6.84 20.40 9.55
CA PHE A 492 5.76 20.79 10.45
C PHE A 492 6.28 20.57 11.88
N PRO A 493 6.15 21.55 12.79
CA PRO A 493 6.64 21.41 14.14
C PRO A 493 6.01 20.17 14.76
N ASP A 494 6.81 19.35 15.43
CA ASP A 494 6.28 18.27 16.25
C ASP A 494 5.61 18.93 17.45
N PRO A 495 4.27 18.96 17.55
CA PRO A 495 3.58 19.61 18.66
C PRO A 495 3.91 18.97 20.01
N LEU A 496 4.65 17.85 20.05
CA LEU A 496 4.94 17.06 21.24
C LEU A 496 6.45 16.98 21.57
N HIS A 497 7.36 17.38 20.66
CA HIS A 497 8.81 17.46 20.93
C HIS A 497 9.45 18.80 20.58
N ASP A 498 8.87 19.57 19.65
CA ASP A 498 9.26 20.97 19.49
C ASP A 498 8.65 21.83 20.61
N SER A 499 7.76 21.29 21.45
CA SER A 499 7.49 21.86 22.78
C SER A 499 7.90 20.87 23.85
N ILE A 500 8.97 21.20 24.59
CA ILE A 500 9.35 20.47 25.79
C ILE A 500 8.32 20.80 26.89
N SER A 501 7.38 19.88 27.16
CA SER A 501 6.58 19.87 28.38
C SER A 501 7.28 18.99 29.42
N TYR A 502 8.31 19.52 30.09
CA TYR A 502 8.64 19.01 31.42
C TYR A 502 7.50 19.41 32.35
N SER A 503 7.17 18.51 33.28
CA SER A 503 6.31 18.77 34.43
C SER A 503 6.58 20.15 35.06
N GLY A 504 5.80 21.17 34.66
CA GLY A 504 5.76 22.50 35.28
C GLY A 504 6.33 23.71 34.52
N TYR A 505 6.68 23.64 33.22
CA TYR A 505 7.07 24.83 32.43
C TYR A 505 6.10 25.13 31.27
N GLU A 506 5.94 26.41 30.90
CA GLU A 506 5.12 26.85 29.76
C GLU A 506 5.65 26.28 28.43
N ALA A 507 4.76 25.64 27.66
CA ALA A 507 5.04 25.13 26.33
C ALA A 507 5.37 26.28 25.36
N LYS A 508 6.50 26.16 24.65
CA LYS A 508 6.79 26.98 23.47
C LYS A 508 7.28 26.08 22.34
N PRO A 509 6.71 26.18 21.12
CA PRO A 509 7.23 25.49 19.94
C PRO A 509 8.64 26.01 19.59
N ILE A 510 9.59 25.11 19.29
CA ILE A 510 10.98 25.37 18.93
C ILE A 510 11.08 25.77 17.44
N PHE A 511 10.06 25.47 16.63
CA PHE A 511 9.94 25.97 15.27
C PHE A 511 8.53 26.54 15.02
N PHE A 512 8.50 27.87 14.89
CA PHE A 512 7.39 28.73 14.50
C PHE A 512 6.32 29.04 15.58
N PRO A 513 5.95 30.32 15.76
CA PRO A 513 4.93 30.79 16.70
C PRO A 513 3.52 30.27 16.33
N ASN A 514 2.51 30.65 17.11
CA ASN A 514 1.09 30.21 17.12
C ASN A 514 0.29 30.39 15.81
N ASP A 515 0.96 30.41 14.66
CA ASP A 515 0.56 31.10 13.43
C ASP A 515 0.54 30.16 12.21
N MET A 516 0.69 28.85 12.42
CA MET A 516 0.54 27.86 11.35
C MET A 516 -0.93 27.53 11.07
N ILE A 517 -1.21 27.22 9.79
CA ILE A 517 -2.40 26.54 9.26
C ILE A 517 -2.71 25.31 10.14
N PRO A 518 -3.62 25.39 11.12
CA PRO A 518 -3.92 24.30 12.03
C PRO A 518 -4.81 23.33 11.27
N VAL A 519 -4.33 22.11 11.16
CA VAL A 519 -5.09 20.99 10.63
C VAL A 519 -5.62 20.15 11.76
N GLY A 520 -6.88 19.72 11.60
CA GLY A 520 -7.47 18.70 12.45
C GLY A 520 -6.63 17.42 12.48
N SER A 521 -6.92 16.58 13.47
CA SER A 521 -6.11 15.42 13.89
C SER A 521 -5.79 14.37 12.81
N HIS A 522 -6.30 14.47 11.58
CA HIS A 522 -6.03 13.52 10.49
C HIS A 522 -5.89 14.16 9.08
N GLY A 523 -5.56 15.45 8.97
CA GLY A 523 -5.41 16.14 7.68
C GLY A 523 -3.97 16.56 7.36
N GLY A 524 -3.19 15.69 6.71
CA GLY A 524 -1.81 16.01 6.32
C GLY A 524 -1.72 17.06 5.21
N ILE A 525 -1.40 18.31 5.55
CA ILE A 525 -1.06 19.41 4.63
C ILE A 525 0.47 19.59 4.63
N THR A 526 1.14 19.23 3.54
CA THR A 526 2.59 19.44 3.35
C THR A 526 2.91 19.89 1.92
N PRO A 527 3.96 20.70 1.73
CA PRO A 527 4.52 20.94 0.40
C PRO A 527 4.83 19.60 -0.30
N ALA A 528 4.38 19.42 -1.53
CA ALA A 528 4.57 18.16 -2.23
C ALA A 528 4.93 18.36 -3.71
N GLN A 529 3.95 18.65 -4.56
CA GLN A 529 4.19 18.93 -5.98
C GLN A 529 4.90 20.27 -6.12
N THR A 530 5.90 20.36 -7.01
CA THR A 530 6.60 21.61 -7.32
C THR A 530 6.36 22.10 -8.74
N PHE A 531 6.40 23.42 -8.92
CA PHE A 531 6.36 24.09 -10.22
C PHE A 531 7.06 25.45 -10.14
N TYR A 532 7.32 26.08 -11.28
CA TYR A 532 8.05 27.33 -11.37
C TYR A 532 7.21 28.40 -12.08
N TYR A 533 7.16 29.60 -11.52
CA TYR A 533 6.46 30.73 -12.12
C TYR A 533 7.21 32.03 -11.85
N LYS A 534 7.47 32.79 -12.91
CA LYS A 534 8.17 34.10 -12.87
C LYS A 534 9.45 34.13 -12.01
N GLY A 535 10.25 33.05 -12.05
CA GLY A 535 11.54 32.97 -11.35
C GLY A 535 11.46 32.45 -9.91
N HIS A 536 10.27 32.15 -9.40
CA HIS A 536 10.07 31.54 -8.09
C HIS A 536 9.77 30.04 -8.25
N GLN A 537 10.21 29.26 -7.27
CA GLN A 537 9.85 27.84 -7.14
C GLN A 537 8.74 27.74 -6.09
N TYR A 538 7.63 27.13 -6.48
CA TYR A 538 6.47 26.92 -5.63
C TYR A 538 6.29 25.44 -5.30
N PHE A 539 5.58 25.19 -4.21
CA PHE A 539 5.11 23.88 -3.83
C PHE A 539 3.62 23.94 -3.46
N THR A 540 2.89 22.86 -3.69
CA THR A 540 1.48 22.72 -3.31
C THR A 540 1.17 21.30 -2.88
N ASP A 541 0.12 21.14 -2.09
CA ASP A 541 -0.52 19.87 -1.73
C ASP A 541 -1.63 19.49 -2.73
N SER A 542 -1.81 20.27 -3.82
CA SER A 542 -2.69 19.93 -4.92
C SER A 542 -2.44 18.50 -5.39
N TYR A 543 -3.51 17.72 -5.54
CA TYR A 543 -3.45 16.29 -5.88
C TYR A 543 -2.64 15.42 -4.91
N ASN A 544 -2.30 15.89 -3.70
CA ASN A 544 -1.40 15.16 -2.81
C ASN A 544 -1.84 15.22 -1.35
N THR A 545 -3.13 14.94 -1.14
CA THR A 545 -3.79 14.94 0.17
C THR A 545 -4.05 13.52 0.68
N TYR A 546 -4.28 13.38 1.99
CA TYR A 546 -4.41 12.14 2.76
C TYR A 546 -5.02 10.94 2.00
N TRP A 547 -4.16 9.95 1.68
CA TRP A 547 -4.45 8.70 0.96
C TRP A 547 -5.08 8.91 -0.42
N TYR A 548 -6.41 8.88 -0.50
CA TYR A 548 -7.21 9.18 -1.68
C TYR A 548 -8.35 10.15 -1.36
N ASN A 549 -8.45 10.61 -0.11
CA ASN A 549 -9.45 11.57 0.31
C ASN A 549 -8.93 12.97 0.01
N GLN A 550 -9.71 13.71 -0.76
CA GLN A 550 -9.40 15.09 -1.05
C GLN A 550 -9.86 16.01 0.06
N THR A 551 -9.09 17.06 0.26
CA THR A 551 -9.43 18.16 1.13
C THR A 551 -10.30 19.14 0.38
N THR A 552 -11.09 19.90 1.13
CA THR A 552 -11.79 21.07 0.61
C THR A 552 -10.89 22.29 0.49
N VAL A 553 -9.60 22.18 0.84
CA VAL A 553 -8.62 23.28 0.91
C VAL A 553 -7.28 22.82 0.36
N THR A 554 -6.66 23.63 -0.49
CA THR A 554 -5.27 23.44 -0.94
C THR A 554 -4.43 24.64 -0.52
N ASN A 555 -3.13 24.41 -0.41
CA ASN A 555 -2.16 25.35 0.12
C ASN A 555 -1.02 25.53 -0.87
N LEU A 556 -0.42 26.72 -0.82
CA LEU A 556 0.69 27.13 -1.64
C LEU A 556 1.85 27.57 -0.75
N TRP A 557 3.03 27.07 -1.08
CA TRP A 557 4.28 27.48 -0.48
C TRP A 557 5.24 28.01 -1.53
N VAL A 558 6.09 28.95 -1.14
CA VAL A 558 7.24 29.40 -1.93
C VAL A 558 8.52 28.87 -1.30
N LEU A 559 9.50 28.49 -2.13
CA LEU A 559 10.84 28.17 -1.63
C LEU A 559 11.61 29.47 -1.39
N GLU A 560 11.82 29.80 -0.13
CA GLU A 560 12.52 31.00 0.30
C GLU A 560 13.69 30.62 1.22
N ASN A 561 14.89 31.11 0.92
CA ASN A 561 16.10 30.84 1.71
C ASN A 561 16.35 29.34 1.98
N GLY A 562 15.95 28.48 1.04
CA GLY A 562 16.11 27.04 1.12
C GLY A 562 15.05 26.30 1.94
N VAL A 563 13.97 26.96 2.35
CA VAL A 563 12.85 26.41 3.13
C VAL A 563 11.52 26.78 2.47
N CYS A 564 10.52 25.89 2.51
CA CYS A 564 9.18 26.15 2.00
C CYS A 564 8.37 26.98 3.01
N ARG A 565 7.86 28.13 2.59
CA ARG A 565 7.05 29.06 3.39
C ARG A 565 5.61 29.12 2.87
N PRO A 566 4.58 28.93 3.71
CA PRO A 566 3.20 29.04 3.25
C PRO A 566 2.89 30.49 2.91
N ILE A 567 2.20 30.71 1.79
CA ILE A 567 1.88 32.06 1.29
C ILE A 567 0.43 32.22 0.83
N ALA A 568 -0.30 31.13 0.60
CA ALA A 568 -1.72 31.18 0.30
C ALA A 568 -2.42 29.85 0.63
N SER A 569 -3.71 29.96 0.93
CA SER A 569 -4.62 28.82 1.12
C SER A 569 -5.95 29.15 0.50
N VAL A 570 -6.52 28.23 -0.28
CA VAL A 570 -7.76 28.47 -1.00
C VAL A 570 -8.65 27.25 -0.91
N GLY A 571 -9.96 27.46 -0.76
CA GLY A 571 -10.93 26.38 -0.84
C GLY A 571 -12.26 26.68 -0.19
N TRP A 572 -12.91 25.62 0.28
CA TRP A 572 -14.21 25.64 0.93
C TRP A 572 -14.06 25.39 2.42
N VAL A 573 -14.80 26.15 3.24
CA VAL A 573 -14.71 26.10 4.71
C VAL A 573 -14.86 24.67 5.25
N GLY A 574 -15.75 23.88 4.65
CA GLY A 574 -16.03 22.50 5.04
C GLY A 574 -16.67 22.37 6.43
N PRO A 575 -17.25 21.20 6.76
CA PRO A 575 -17.98 21.02 8.02
C PRO A 575 -17.03 20.93 9.22
N VAL A 576 -17.36 21.66 10.30
CA VAL A 576 -16.67 21.59 11.59
C VAL A 576 -16.66 20.14 12.09
N GLY A 577 -15.50 19.67 12.56
CA GLY A 577 -15.30 18.28 12.98
C GLY A 577 -14.90 17.32 11.86
N ASN A 578 -14.90 17.75 10.59
CA ASN A 578 -14.21 17.03 9.53
C ASN A 578 -12.68 17.08 9.81
N PRO A 579 -11.95 15.96 9.68
CA PRO A 579 -10.50 15.96 9.90
C PRO A 579 -9.69 16.92 9.01
N HIS A 580 -10.26 17.37 7.90
CA HIS A 580 -9.68 18.31 6.95
C HIS A 580 -10.25 19.73 7.08
N HIS A 581 -11.10 20.01 8.08
CA HIS A 581 -11.58 21.37 8.34
C HIS A 581 -10.42 22.26 8.77
N TRP A 582 -10.35 23.45 8.17
CA TRP A 582 -9.32 24.43 8.49
C TRP A 582 -9.71 25.27 9.70
N THR A 583 -9.29 24.84 10.89
CA THR A 583 -9.77 25.40 12.17
C THR A 583 -9.39 26.87 12.39
N THR A 584 -8.43 27.43 11.64
CA THR A 584 -8.18 28.88 11.65
C THR A 584 -9.40 29.70 11.26
N LEU A 585 -10.26 29.16 10.40
CA LEU A 585 -11.49 29.84 9.99
C LEU A 585 -12.49 30.01 11.15
N ASP A 586 -12.33 29.25 12.24
CA ASP A 586 -13.16 29.37 13.43
C ASP A 586 -12.73 30.50 14.38
N GLN A 587 -11.55 31.10 14.17
CA GLN A 587 -11.11 32.23 14.99
C GLN A 587 -12.14 33.37 14.92
N PRO A 588 -12.56 33.97 16.06
CA PRO A 588 -13.69 34.90 16.08
C PRO A 588 -13.58 36.07 15.10
N ASN A 589 -12.39 36.67 14.96
CA ASN A 589 -12.09 37.77 14.04
C ASN A 589 -12.22 37.37 12.56
N ILE A 590 -11.85 36.13 12.20
CA ILE A 590 -11.99 35.59 10.84
C ILE A 590 -13.44 35.18 10.59
N ARG A 591 -14.01 34.40 11.50
CA ARG A 591 -15.39 33.88 11.42
C ARG A 591 -16.43 34.99 11.27
N ASN A 592 -16.24 36.13 11.93
CA ASN A 592 -17.14 37.29 11.83
C ASN A 592 -17.16 37.95 10.44
N LYS A 593 -16.14 37.73 9.59
CA LYS A 593 -16.12 38.22 8.19
C LYS A 593 -16.87 37.30 7.23
N MET A 594 -17.23 36.09 7.66
CA MET A 594 -17.88 35.10 6.80
C MET A 594 -19.31 35.55 6.44
N PRO A 595 -19.73 35.45 5.16
CA PRO A 595 -21.08 35.79 4.74
C PRO A 595 -22.17 35.00 5.50
N ALA A 596 -23.30 35.63 5.82
CA ALA A 596 -24.40 34.97 6.55
C ALA A 596 -25.03 33.83 5.74
N GLY A 597 -25.20 32.63 6.32
CA GLY A 597 -25.74 31.44 5.65
C GLY A 597 -25.01 30.16 6.08
N ASP A 598 -25.12 29.08 5.31
CA ASP A 598 -24.37 27.84 5.55
C ASP A 598 -22.85 28.07 5.30
N PRO A 599 -21.99 27.88 6.32
CA PRO A 599 -20.53 27.99 6.17
C PRO A 599 -19.97 27.02 5.12
N ASN A 600 -20.53 25.82 4.98
CA ASN A 600 -20.03 24.78 4.08
C ASN A 600 -20.11 25.16 2.60
N GLN A 601 -20.92 26.17 2.27
CA GLN A 601 -21.13 26.68 0.93
C GLN A 601 -20.27 27.92 0.63
N THR A 602 -19.38 28.28 1.56
CA THR A 602 -18.54 29.48 1.45
C THR A 602 -17.17 29.10 0.90
N PHE A 603 -16.75 29.80 -0.15
CA PHE A 603 -15.40 29.76 -0.69
C PHE A 603 -14.56 30.82 0.00
N PHE A 604 -13.30 30.52 0.29
CA PHE A 604 -12.38 31.45 0.92
C PHE A 604 -11.02 31.44 0.23
N VAL A 605 -10.30 32.54 0.40
CA VAL A 605 -8.90 32.71 0.05
C VAL A 605 -8.19 33.35 1.22
N TRP A 606 -7.02 32.84 1.57
CA TRP A 606 -6.00 33.54 2.36
C TRP A 606 -4.77 33.77 1.49
N THR A 607 -4.12 34.91 1.69
CA THR A 607 -2.88 35.30 1.02
C THR A 607 -2.03 36.08 2.01
N ASP A 608 -0.76 35.72 2.14
CA ASP A 608 0.25 36.37 3.00
C ASP A 608 0.70 37.73 2.43
N ARG A 609 -0.19 38.72 2.49
CA ARG A 609 0.00 40.05 1.86
C ARG A 609 1.06 40.88 2.58
N ASN A 610 1.34 40.56 3.84
CA ASN A 610 2.30 41.29 4.66
C ASN A 610 3.68 40.58 4.77
N HIS A 611 3.81 39.36 4.25
CA HIS A 611 5.03 38.53 4.25
C HIS A 611 5.48 38.05 5.64
N ASP A 612 4.56 37.85 6.57
CA ASP A 612 4.85 37.29 7.90
C ASP A 612 4.53 35.79 8.00
N HIS A 613 3.93 35.21 6.95
CA HIS A 613 3.52 33.81 6.85
C HIS A 613 2.48 33.37 7.89
N ALA A 614 1.79 34.32 8.53
CA ALA A 614 0.77 34.09 9.53
C ALA A 614 -0.61 34.41 8.96
N VAL A 615 -1.62 33.62 9.33
CA VAL A 615 -2.99 33.88 8.88
C VAL A 615 -3.62 35.00 9.70
N GLN A 616 -3.91 36.13 9.05
CA GLN A 616 -4.55 37.29 9.70
C GLN A 616 -5.93 37.58 9.12
N ALA A 617 -6.82 38.14 9.94
CA ALA A 617 -8.22 38.31 9.54
C ALA A 617 -8.42 39.24 8.34
N ASP A 618 -7.60 40.25 8.16
CA ASP A 618 -7.62 41.18 7.02
C ASP A 618 -7.11 40.56 5.71
N GLU A 619 -6.34 39.47 5.79
CA GLU A 619 -5.82 38.70 4.65
C GLU A 619 -6.76 37.59 4.17
N VAL A 620 -7.80 37.27 4.95
CA VAL A 620 -8.81 36.26 4.58
C VAL A 620 -10.02 36.91 3.93
N GLU A 621 -10.38 36.43 2.74
CA GLU A 621 -11.56 36.86 2.00
C GLU A 621 -12.53 35.69 1.77
N PHE A 622 -13.82 36.01 1.68
CA PHE A 622 -14.89 35.04 1.54
C PHE A 622 -15.87 35.42 0.43
N SER A 623 -16.39 34.41 -0.26
CA SER A 623 -17.50 34.54 -1.20
C SER A 623 -18.46 33.36 -1.05
N ARG A 624 -19.75 33.56 -1.32
CA ARG A 624 -20.73 32.47 -1.41
C ARG A 624 -21.21 32.36 -2.86
N PRO A 625 -20.54 31.55 -3.69
CA PRO A 625 -20.93 31.37 -5.08
C PRO A 625 -22.21 30.51 -5.18
N SER A 626 -22.89 30.57 -6.34
CA SER A 626 -24.24 30.00 -6.52
C SER A 626 -24.26 28.48 -6.65
N THR A 627 -23.27 27.90 -7.33
CA THR A 627 -23.02 26.45 -7.32
C THR A 627 -22.17 26.12 -6.10
N HIS A 628 -22.68 25.26 -5.22
CA HIS A 628 -21.92 24.75 -4.08
C HIS A 628 -20.74 23.89 -4.55
N GLY A 629 -19.62 23.99 -3.85
CA GLY A 629 -18.47 23.14 -4.13
C GLY A 629 -18.23 22.02 -3.15
N GLY A 630 -17.11 21.35 -3.37
CA GLY A 630 -16.65 20.19 -2.63
C GLY A 630 -15.13 20.07 -2.67
N ALA A 631 -14.64 18.88 -2.32
CA ALA A 631 -13.21 18.57 -2.36
C ALA A 631 -12.63 18.66 -3.79
N GLY A 632 -11.31 18.78 -3.88
CA GLY A 632 -10.60 18.91 -5.16
C GLY A 632 -10.33 20.35 -5.54
N VAL A 633 -9.61 21.07 -4.68
CA VAL A 633 -9.11 22.43 -4.98
C VAL A 633 -7.66 22.31 -5.43
N VAL A 634 -7.28 23.03 -6.49
CA VAL A 634 -5.97 22.89 -7.12
C VAL A 634 -5.42 24.27 -7.51
N PHE A 635 -4.20 24.58 -7.06
CA PHE A 635 -3.39 25.64 -7.65
C PHE A 635 -2.82 25.15 -8.98
N GLN A 636 -3.01 25.92 -10.05
CA GLN A 636 -2.44 25.70 -11.36
C GLN A 636 -1.01 26.24 -11.45
N PRO A 637 -0.19 25.81 -12.43
CA PRO A 637 1.18 26.33 -12.62
C PRO A 637 1.28 27.85 -12.85
N ASP A 638 0.18 28.48 -13.29
CA ASP A 638 0.07 29.94 -13.46
C ASP A 638 -0.45 30.66 -12.21
N LEU A 639 -0.55 29.95 -11.08
CA LEU A 639 -1.07 30.36 -9.77
C LEU A 639 -2.60 30.57 -9.73
N SER A 640 -3.32 30.34 -10.82
CA SER A 640 -4.79 30.35 -10.81
C SER A 640 -5.31 29.15 -10.02
N VAL A 641 -6.56 29.21 -9.56
CA VAL A 641 -7.16 28.13 -8.76
C VAL A 641 -8.32 27.51 -9.52
N ILE A 642 -8.42 26.20 -9.50
CA ILE A 642 -9.64 25.48 -9.88
C ILE A 642 -10.20 24.70 -8.70
N SER A 643 -11.50 24.40 -8.70
CA SER A 643 -12.09 23.58 -7.63
C SER A 643 -13.21 22.64 -8.07
N GLY A 644 -13.53 21.65 -7.22
CA GLY A 644 -14.64 20.70 -7.41
C GLY A 644 -16.04 21.33 -7.37
N GLY A 645 -16.20 22.48 -6.69
CA GLY A 645 -17.26 23.42 -7.04
C GLY A 645 -16.80 24.13 -8.28
N PRO A 646 -17.23 23.71 -9.47
CA PRO A 646 -16.45 23.78 -10.71
C PRO A 646 -16.18 25.22 -11.14
N TYR A 647 -15.22 25.87 -10.49
CA TYR A 647 -14.86 27.26 -10.66
C TYR A 647 -13.40 27.35 -11.06
N HIS A 648 -13.10 28.37 -11.85
CA HIS A 648 -11.77 28.90 -12.09
C HIS A 648 -11.68 30.28 -11.44
N LEU A 649 -10.61 30.52 -10.70
CA LEU A 649 -10.26 31.82 -10.11
C LEU A 649 -8.90 32.23 -10.67
N PRO A 650 -8.84 33.22 -11.57
CA PRO A 650 -7.57 33.72 -12.08
C PRO A 650 -6.77 34.44 -10.98
N THR A 651 -5.44 34.40 -11.10
CA THR A 651 -4.55 35.22 -10.27
C THR A 651 -4.63 36.67 -10.75
N ALA A 652 -4.99 37.60 -9.87
CA ALA A 652 -5.11 39.01 -10.21
C ALA A 652 -3.74 39.68 -10.37
N SER A 653 -2.82 39.42 -9.44
CA SER A 653 -1.44 39.90 -9.47
C SER A 653 -0.51 39.00 -8.65
N VAL A 654 0.79 39.11 -8.89
CA VAL A 654 1.83 38.46 -8.08
C VAL A 654 2.87 39.52 -7.77
N ASP A 655 3.21 39.68 -6.49
CA ASP A 655 4.21 40.65 -6.07
C ASP A 655 5.65 40.17 -6.31
N ALA A 656 6.62 40.97 -5.86
CA ALA A 656 8.04 40.68 -6.05
C ALA A 656 8.57 39.54 -5.17
N ALA A 657 7.89 39.20 -4.07
CA ALA A 657 8.21 38.04 -3.24
C ALA A 657 7.58 36.75 -3.79
N GLY A 658 6.67 36.88 -4.76
CA GLY A 658 5.99 35.77 -5.40
C GLY A 658 4.64 35.43 -4.76
N VAL A 659 4.08 36.30 -3.91
CA VAL A 659 2.78 36.05 -3.28
C VAL A 659 1.63 36.42 -4.24
N PRO A 660 0.68 35.50 -4.52
CA PRO A 660 -0.43 35.76 -5.44
C PRO A 660 -1.59 36.46 -4.75
N SER A 661 -2.16 37.48 -5.39
CA SER A 661 -3.44 38.09 -4.98
C SER A 661 -4.58 37.61 -5.88
N PHE A 662 -5.78 37.51 -5.30
CA PHE A 662 -6.98 37.03 -5.97
C PHE A 662 -8.13 38.04 -5.84
N ASP A 663 -8.99 38.10 -6.86
CA ASP A 663 -10.25 38.85 -6.82
C ASP A 663 -11.41 37.85 -6.90
N LEU A 664 -12.12 37.66 -5.78
CA LEU A 664 -13.22 36.69 -5.69
C LEU A 664 -14.42 37.03 -6.59
N SER A 665 -14.50 38.24 -7.16
CA SER A 665 -15.53 38.60 -8.14
C SER A 665 -15.28 37.98 -9.52
N GLU A 666 -14.06 37.54 -9.80
CA GLU A 666 -13.64 36.89 -11.05
C GLU A 666 -13.83 35.35 -11.04
N LEU A 667 -14.51 34.80 -10.01
CA LEU A 667 -14.85 33.37 -9.96
C LEU A 667 -15.74 32.97 -11.15
N ALA A 668 -15.19 32.19 -12.08
CA ALA A 668 -15.86 31.77 -13.31
C ALA A 668 -16.28 30.29 -13.26
N LEU A 669 -17.55 30.01 -13.57
CA LEU A 669 -18.08 28.64 -13.55
C LEU A 669 -17.61 27.83 -14.78
N LEU A 670 -16.90 26.73 -14.54
CA LEU A 670 -16.39 25.78 -15.54
C LEU A 670 -17.41 24.69 -15.92
N SER A 671 -18.37 24.38 -15.05
CA SER A 671 -19.43 23.39 -15.29
C SER A 671 -20.65 23.67 -14.43
N LYS A 672 -21.86 23.37 -14.91
CA LYS A 672 -23.08 23.47 -14.09
C LYS A 672 -23.29 22.27 -13.17
N THR A 673 -22.55 21.19 -13.40
CA THR A 673 -22.60 19.99 -12.57
C THR A 673 -21.44 20.04 -11.59
N PRO A 674 -21.70 20.07 -10.26
CA PRO A 674 -20.65 19.95 -9.27
C PRO A 674 -19.82 18.69 -9.51
N ALA A 675 -18.50 18.83 -9.40
CA ALA A 675 -17.58 17.70 -9.42
C ALA A 675 -17.42 17.18 -7.99
N ASN A 676 -17.60 15.87 -7.81
CA ASN A 676 -17.22 15.20 -6.57
C ASN A 676 -15.83 14.60 -6.79
N GLY A 677 -14.77 15.27 -6.31
CA GLY A 677 -13.40 14.74 -6.36
C GLY A 677 -12.44 15.57 -7.23
N ASP A 678 -11.41 14.91 -7.79
CA ASP A 678 -10.23 15.60 -8.33
C ASP A 678 -10.60 16.25 -9.65
N VAL A 679 -10.09 17.46 -9.83
CA VAL A 679 -10.32 18.25 -11.03
C VAL A 679 -9.01 18.56 -11.73
N ALA A 680 -9.02 18.65 -13.05
CA ALA A 680 -7.90 19.15 -13.82
C ALA A 680 -8.40 20.11 -14.88
N LEU A 681 -7.64 21.17 -15.14
CA LEU A 681 -7.90 22.10 -16.23
C LEU A 681 -6.70 22.06 -17.15
N SER A 682 -6.95 21.72 -18.41
CA SER A 682 -5.91 21.71 -19.44
C SER A 682 -5.83 23.07 -20.15
N PRO A 683 -4.65 23.46 -20.65
CA PRO A 683 -4.48 24.73 -21.36
C PRO A 683 -5.35 24.90 -22.60
N ASP A 684 -5.83 23.82 -23.22
CA ASP A 684 -6.75 23.89 -24.36
C ASP A 684 -8.22 24.04 -23.94
N GLY A 685 -8.51 24.09 -22.64
CA GLY A 685 -9.82 24.43 -22.06
C GLY A 685 -10.69 23.22 -21.70
N TRP A 686 -10.15 22.00 -21.62
CA TRP A 686 -10.89 20.88 -21.04
C TRP A 686 -10.82 20.92 -19.51
N PHE A 687 -11.99 20.94 -18.88
CA PHE A 687 -12.14 20.70 -17.44
C PHE A 687 -12.50 19.24 -17.21
N VAL A 688 -11.61 18.49 -16.57
CA VAL A 688 -11.80 17.09 -16.23
C VAL A 688 -12.20 17.02 -14.76
N ALA A 689 -13.25 16.25 -14.47
CA ALA A 689 -13.73 16.01 -13.12
C ALA A 689 -14.14 14.54 -13.01
N ASP A 690 -13.59 13.86 -12.01
CA ASP A 690 -13.74 12.41 -11.86
C ASP A 690 -13.29 11.66 -13.15
N MET A 691 -14.14 10.82 -13.75
CA MET A 691 -13.91 10.19 -15.05
C MET A 691 -14.78 10.82 -16.16
N SER A 692 -14.98 12.13 -16.08
CA SER A 692 -15.77 12.91 -17.04
C SER A 692 -15.03 14.17 -17.50
N GLY A 693 -15.32 14.62 -18.72
CA GLY A 693 -14.73 15.84 -19.26
C GLY A 693 -15.77 16.81 -19.79
N TYR A 694 -15.52 18.08 -19.49
CA TYR A 694 -16.38 19.21 -19.79
C TYR A 694 -15.65 20.17 -20.72
N LYS A 695 -16.40 20.67 -21.71
CA LYS A 695 -15.94 21.69 -22.65
C LYS A 695 -16.99 22.78 -22.74
N ASP A 696 -16.58 24.03 -22.54
CA ASP A 696 -17.47 25.20 -22.56
C ASP A 696 -18.69 25.04 -21.62
N GLY A 697 -18.47 24.46 -20.44
CA GLY A 697 -19.52 24.22 -19.44
C GLY A 697 -20.41 23.00 -19.70
N GLN A 698 -20.19 22.24 -20.78
CA GLN A 698 -21.00 21.08 -21.16
C GLN A 698 -20.25 19.76 -20.98
N LEU A 699 -20.92 18.77 -20.39
CA LEU A 699 -20.41 17.40 -20.32
C LEU A 699 -20.29 16.84 -21.75
N ARG A 700 -19.08 16.43 -22.16
CA ARG A 700 -18.83 15.85 -23.48
C ARG A 700 -18.58 14.36 -23.42
N TRP A 701 -17.91 13.87 -22.38
CA TRP A 701 -17.60 12.46 -22.26
C TRP A 701 -17.58 11.99 -20.82
N ARG A 702 -17.84 10.68 -20.65
CA ARG A 702 -17.65 9.94 -19.42
C ARG A 702 -17.06 8.57 -19.74
N ILE A 703 -16.13 8.12 -18.90
CA ILE A 703 -15.64 6.74 -18.91
C ILE A 703 -16.25 6.01 -17.71
N PRO A 704 -17.07 4.97 -17.92
CA PRO A 704 -17.66 4.20 -16.83
C PRO A 704 -16.60 3.61 -15.90
N THR A 705 -16.94 3.58 -14.62
CA THR A 705 -16.12 2.98 -13.57
C THR A 705 -16.95 1.99 -12.79
N ARG A 706 -16.30 1.00 -12.16
CA ARG A 706 -16.96 0.05 -11.27
C ARG A 706 -16.19 -0.12 -9.96
N PRO A 707 -16.80 -0.68 -8.91
CA PRO A 707 -16.08 -0.95 -7.66
C PRO A 707 -14.92 -1.92 -7.88
N SER A 708 -13.92 -1.82 -7.00
CA SER A 708 -12.70 -2.65 -6.95
C SER A 708 -12.97 -4.09 -6.46
N SER A 709 -14.23 -4.43 -6.21
CA SER A 709 -14.64 -5.74 -5.71
C SER A 709 -14.43 -6.87 -6.72
N LEU A 710 -14.15 -6.65 -8.01
CA LEU A 710 -13.90 -7.73 -8.98
C LEU A 710 -12.62 -7.45 -9.76
N PRO A 711 -11.69 -8.39 -10.04
CA PRO A 711 -10.55 -8.10 -10.93
C PRO A 711 -10.99 -7.59 -12.31
N PRO A 712 -10.19 -6.79 -13.04
CA PRO A 712 -10.52 -6.32 -14.38
C PRO A 712 -10.81 -7.50 -15.29
N SER A 713 -11.90 -7.41 -16.05
CA SER A 713 -12.22 -8.37 -17.10
C SER A 713 -11.36 -8.19 -18.35
N GLY A 714 -10.73 -7.02 -18.51
CA GLY A 714 -9.84 -6.70 -19.63
C GLY A 714 -9.53 -5.21 -19.72
N ALA A 715 -8.97 -4.79 -20.86
CA ALA A 715 -8.68 -3.39 -21.14
C ALA A 715 -9.94 -2.51 -21.02
N GLY A 716 -9.76 -1.29 -20.50
CA GLY A 716 -10.82 -0.30 -20.25
C GLY A 716 -11.89 -0.67 -19.22
N ASP A 717 -11.71 -1.78 -18.50
CA ASP A 717 -12.49 -2.07 -17.30
C ASP A 717 -11.92 -1.30 -16.10
N ILE A 718 -12.31 -0.03 -15.98
CA ILE A 718 -11.73 0.90 -15.01
C ILE A 718 -12.34 0.66 -13.62
N GLN A 719 -11.49 0.23 -12.70
CA GLN A 719 -11.85 -0.03 -11.32
C GLN A 719 -11.52 1.13 -10.40
N ASP A 720 -12.56 1.64 -9.74
CA ASP A 720 -12.48 2.50 -8.56
C ASP A 720 -11.32 3.52 -8.62
N PRO A 721 -11.26 4.35 -9.70
CA PRO A 721 -10.15 5.26 -9.89
C PRO A 721 -10.14 6.27 -8.75
N LYS A 722 -9.00 6.35 -8.08
CA LYS A 722 -8.75 7.19 -6.92
C LYS A 722 -8.20 8.53 -7.35
N ARG A 723 -7.08 8.98 -6.79
CA ARG A 723 -6.58 10.34 -6.97
C ARG A 723 -6.11 10.62 -8.41
N MET A 724 -6.28 11.86 -8.86
CA MET A 724 -5.61 12.42 -10.06
C MET A 724 -4.12 12.53 -9.81
N LEU A 725 -3.30 12.15 -10.79
CA LEU A 725 -1.86 12.02 -10.61
C LEU A 725 -1.09 13.28 -11.03
N GLY A 726 -1.61 14.49 -10.78
CA GLY A 726 -0.94 15.75 -11.12
C GLY A 726 -1.58 16.51 -12.28
N TYR A 727 -0.87 17.54 -12.76
CA TYR A 727 -1.35 18.40 -13.84
C TYR A 727 -1.47 17.65 -15.17
N PRO A 728 -2.35 18.10 -16.10
CA PRO A 728 -2.35 17.59 -17.47
C PRO A 728 -0.98 17.76 -18.13
N VAL A 729 -0.40 16.66 -18.61
CA VAL A 729 0.92 16.64 -19.27
C VAL A 729 0.76 16.48 -20.77
N ARG A 730 1.63 17.08 -21.57
CA ARG A 730 1.62 16.93 -23.02
C ARG A 730 2.97 16.40 -23.52
N PRO A 731 3.02 15.19 -24.11
CA PRO A 731 4.23 14.71 -24.78
C PRO A 731 4.65 15.65 -25.91
N SER A 732 5.95 15.81 -26.14
CA SER A 732 6.47 16.67 -27.22
C SER A 732 6.27 16.10 -28.63
N ALA A 733 6.05 14.79 -28.74
CA ALA A 733 5.85 14.07 -29.99
C ALA A 733 4.57 13.20 -29.94
N GLY A 734 4.06 12.86 -31.12
CA GLY A 734 2.77 12.16 -31.28
C GLY A 734 1.57 13.11 -31.20
N GLN A 735 0.38 12.53 -31.19
CA GLN A 735 -0.91 13.24 -31.28
C GLN A 735 -1.81 13.00 -30.06
N ALA A 736 -1.21 12.58 -28.94
CA ALA A 736 -1.91 12.32 -27.68
C ALA A 736 -2.72 13.54 -27.19
N GLY A 737 -2.18 14.75 -27.36
CA GLY A 737 -2.70 15.95 -26.72
C GLY A 737 -2.33 15.98 -25.24
N TYR A 738 -3.17 16.61 -24.40
CA TYR A 738 -2.98 16.57 -22.96
C TYR A 738 -3.49 15.25 -22.37
N LEU A 739 -2.66 14.67 -21.50
CA LEU A 739 -2.88 13.43 -20.79
C LEU A 739 -3.09 13.72 -19.31
N VAL A 740 -3.99 12.96 -18.71
CA VAL A 740 -4.20 12.88 -17.26
C VAL A 740 -4.15 11.41 -16.86
N ALA A 741 -3.95 11.15 -15.57
CA ALA A 741 -3.91 9.79 -15.06
C ALA A 741 -4.56 9.69 -13.68
N ARG A 742 -5.14 8.52 -13.41
CA ARG A 742 -5.67 8.13 -12.09
C ARG A 742 -5.26 6.70 -11.79
N TYR A 743 -5.03 6.40 -10.52
CA TYR A 743 -4.68 5.04 -10.09
C TYR A 743 -5.90 4.30 -9.53
N SER A 744 -5.86 2.97 -9.55
CA SER A 744 -6.81 2.12 -8.83
C SER A 744 -6.24 1.70 -7.49
N TYR A 745 -7.11 1.44 -6.51
CA TYR A 745 -6.71 0.85 -5.24
C TYR A 745 -5.91 -0.45 -5.40
N MET A 746 -6.09 -1.22 -6.49
CA MET A 746 -5.46 -2.53 -6.70
C MET A 746 -4.14 -2.50 -7.49
N GLY A 747 -3.63 -1.31 -7.85
CA GLY A 747 -2.28 -1.13 -8.41
C GLY A 747 -2.23 -0.72 -9.88
N GLU A 748 -3.37 -0.66 -10.59
CA GLU A 748 -3.42 -0.13 -11.96
C GLU A 748 -3.30 1.41 -12.00
N ILE A 749 -2.76 1.94 -13.09
CA ILE A 749 -2.77 3.37 -13.41
C ILE A 749 -3.39 3.55 -14.80
N TYR A 750 -4.50 4.26 -14.86
CA TYR A 750 -5.22 4.57 -16.10
C TYR A 750 -4.73 5.91 -16.65
N ILE A 751 -4.13 5.90 -17.83
CA ILE A 751 -3.73 7.11 -18.57
C ILE A 751 -4.77 7.36 -19.66
N TYR A 752 -5.31 8.57 -19.72
CA TYR A 752 -6.30 8.95 -20.71
C TYR A 752 -6.12 10.41 -21.14
N THR A 753 -6.60 10.73 -22.34
CA THR A 753 -6.59 12.09 -22.86
C THR A 753 -7.66 12.93 -22.18
N VAL A 754 -7.44 14.25 -22.06
CA VAL A 754 -8.43 15.18 -21.47
C VAL A 754 -9.74 15.27 -22.28
N ASP A 755 -9.74 14.81 -23.53
CA ASP A 755 -10.92 14.67 -24.38
C ASP A 755 -11.51 13.25 -24.40
N GLY A 756 -11.09 12.39 -23.46
CA GLY A 756 -11.81 11.18 -23.07
C GLY A 756 -11.48 9.92 -23.84
N LEU A 757 -10.23 9.73 -24.28
CA LEU A 757 -9.75 8.48 -24.89
C LEU A 757 -8.77 7.79 -23.93
N LEU A 758 -9.03 6.53 -23.60
CA LEU A 758 -8.07 5.71 -22.85
C LEU A 758 -6.81 5.49 -23.72
N VAL A 759 -5.65 5.78 -23.16
CA VAL A 759 -4.35 5.59 -23.81
C VAL A 759 -3.70 4.28 -23.37
N ALA A 760 -3.66 4.03 -22.06
CA ALA A 760 -3.07 2.82 -21.53
C ALA A 760 -3.56 2.55 -20.10
N THR A 761 -3.61 1.28 -19.74
CA THR A 761 -3.58 0.85 -18.34
C THR A 761 -2.17 0.36 -18.03
N LEU A 762 -1.46 1.10 -17.19
CA LEU A 762 -0.15 0.70 -16.68
C LEU A 762 -0.29 -0.07 -15.38
N GLY A 763 0.66 -0.95 -15.11
CA GLY A 763 0.54 -1.90 -14.01
C GLY A 763 -0.59 -2.89 -14.25
N GLY A 764 -0.84 -3.76 -13.29
CA GLY A 764 -1.96 -4.68 -13.31
C GLY A 764 -2.53 -4.87 -11.91
N ASP A 765 -3.77 -5.33 -11.86
CA ASP A 765 -4.44 -5.65 -10.60
C ASP A 765 -3.61 -6.67 -9.82
N THR A 766 -3.29 -6.36 -8.55
CA THR A 766 -2.47 -7.22 -7.68
C THR A 766 -3.01 -8.64 -7.53
N ARG A 767 -4.31 -8.86 -7.78
CA ARG A 767 -4.95 -10.18 -7.71
C ARG A 767 -4.61 -11.07 -8.89
N SER A 768 -4.14 -10.48 -9.99
CA SER A 768 -3.94 -11.14 -11.28
C SER A 768 -2.54 -10.95 -11.88
N SER A 769 -1.76 -10.02 -11.32
CA SER A 769 -0.45 -9.63 -11.83
C SER A 769 0.63 -9.78 -10.74
N PRO A 770 1.80 -10.35 -11.07
CA PRO A 770 2.86 -10.56 -10.10
C PRO A 770 3.47 -9.23 -9.65
N PHE A 771 4.02 -9.22 -8.44
CA PHE A 771 4.83 -8.10 -7.95
C PHE A 771 6.23 -8.10 -8.60
N TRP A 772 6.97 -6.98 -8.49
CA TRP A 772 8.27 -6.77 -9.14
C TRP A 772 9.29 -7.87 -8.75
N PRO A 773 9.72 -8.75 -9.67
CA PRO A 773 10.55 -9.91 -9.34
C PRO A 773 12.06 -9.66 -9.53
N TYR A 774 12.45 -8.42 -9.86
CA TYR A 774 13.80 -8.14 -10.32
C TYR A 774 14.82 -8.26 -9.19
N PRO A 775 15.97 -8.93 -9.40
CA PRO A 775 16.97 -9.12 -8.34
C PRO A 775 17.78 -7.85 -8.03
N SER A 776 17.76 -6.86 -8.93
CA SER A 776 18.50 -5.61 -8.79
C SER A 776 17.82 -4.49 -9.57
N GLN A 777 18.08 -3.25 -9.17
CA GLN A 777 17.69 -2.07 -9.93
C GLN A 777 18.68 -1.82 -11.06
N THR A 778 18.17 -1.77 -12.29
CA THR A 778 18.95 -1.35 -13.47
C THR A 778 18.23 -0.20 -14.16
N ARG A 779 18.96 0.88 -14.43
CA ARG A 779 18.41 2.03 -15.17
C ARG A 779 17.96 1.58 -16.56
N ASN A 780 16.84 2.12 -17.01
CA ASN A 780 16.12 1.80 -18.24
C ASN A 780 15.63 0.35 -18.34
N MET A 781 15.49 -0.39 -17.24
CA MET A 781 14.80 -1.68 -17.29
C MET A 781 13.29 -1.48 -17.51
N GLU A 782 12.70 -2.27 -18.40
CA GLU A 782 11.26 -2.28 -18.70
C GLU A 782 10.47 -2.84 -17.50
N ILE A 783 9.38 -2.15 -17.13
CA ILE A 783 8.47 -2.54 -16.06
C ILE A 783 7.10 -2.86 -16.67
N THR A 784 6.87 -4.10 -17.06
CA THR A 784 5.61 -4.52 -17.71
C THR A 784 5.11 -5.86 -17.23
N ASN A 785 3.80 -6.08 -17.32
CA ASN A 785 3.11 -7.28 -16.82
C ASN A 785 3.27 -7.50 -15.30
N LEU A 786 3.42 -6.40 -14.56
CA LEU A 786 3.59 -6.39 -13.11
C LEU A 786 2.51 -5.55 -12.47
N SER A 787 2.13 -5.89 -11.24
CA SER A 787 1.34 -5.01 -10.39
C SER A 787 2.23 -3.94 -9.76
N PHE A 788 1.69 -2.74 -9.58
CA PHE A 788 2.26 -1.77 -8.65
C PHE A 788 1.74 -1.94 -7.20
N GLU A 789 0.97 -3.00 -6.97
CA GLU A 789 0.37 -3.43 -5.71
C GLU A 789 -0.84 -2.62 -5.26
N ALA A 790 -1.70 -3.25 -4.45
CA ALA A 790 -2.79 -2.56 -3.79
C ALA A 790 -2.26 -1.48 -2.84
N GLU A 791 -3.01 -0.39 -2.68
CA GLU A 791 -2.72 0.71 -1.74
C GLU A 791 -1.48 1.53 -2.06
N GLN A 792 -1.06 1.56 -3.32
CA GLN A 792 -0.14 2.58 -3.79
C GLN A 792 -0.87 3.95 -3.82
N PHE A 793 -0.94 4.66 -2.70
CA PHE A 793 -1.69 5.92 -2.59
C PHE A 793 -1.03 7.11 -3.28
N TRP A 794 0.29 7.07 -3.45
CA TRP A 794 1.07 8.24 -3.81
C TRP A 794 1.75 8.22 -5.19
N PRO A 795 1.17 7.59 -6.26
CA PRO A 795 1.75 7.76 -7.57
C PRO A 795 1.58 9.20 -8.05
N PHE A 796 2.46 9.62 -8.95
CA PHE A 796 2.46 11.00 -9.45
C PHE A 796 3.01 11.07 -10.87
N MET A 797 2.34 11.80 -11.76
CA MET A 797 2.70 12.01 -13.15
C MET A 797 3.17 13.44 -13.39
N PHE A 798 4.28 13.59 -14.12
CA PHE A 798 4.79 14.90 -14.50
C PHE A 798 5.48 14.84 -15.87
N GLY A 799 5.42 15.95 -16.58
CA GLY A 799 6.18 16.17 -17.81
C GLY A 799 7.45 16.96 -17.51
N LYS A 800 8.54 16.64 -18.20
CA LYS A 800 9.78 17.43 -18.18
C LYS A 800 9.82 18.37 -19.38
N ASP A 801 10.63 19.43 -19.29
CA ASP A 801 10.84 20.39 -20.39
C ASP A 801 11.32 19.77 -21.71
N ASP A 802 11.87 18.55 -21.69
CA ASP A 802 12.26 17.81 -22.91
C ASP A 802 11.09 17.08 -23.58
N GLY A 803 9.90 17.14 -22.97
CA GLY A 803 8.67 16.53 -23.45
C GLY A 803 8.53 15.04 -23.14
N ASN A 804 9.45 14.46 -22.36
CA ASN A 804 9.23 13.14 -21.77
C ASN A 804 8.23 13.22 -20.61
N VAL A 805 7.47 12.16 -20.43
CA VAL A 805 6.52 12.00 -19.32
C VAL A 805 7.07 10.96 -18.36
N TYR A 806 6.96 11.23 -17.07
CA TYR A 806 7.43 10.38 -16.00
C TYR A 806 6.31 10.06 -15.01
N LEU A 807 6.45 8.94 -14.33
CA LEU A 807 5.62 8.53 -13.20
C LEU A 807 6.49 8.19 -11.99
N SER A 808 6.00 8.52 -10.81
CA SER A 808 6.40 7.90 -9.55
C SER A 808 5.46 6.74 -9.24
N VAL A 809 6.02 5.56 -8.93
CA VAL A 809 5.29 4.33 -8.62
C VAL A 809 5.99 3.50 -7.52
N GLY A 810 5.22 2.65 -6.87
CA GLY A 810 5.57 1.67 -5.84
C GLY A 810 4.87 1.92 -4.51
N LYS A 811 4.50 0.85 -3.79
CA LYS A 811 4.03 0.88 -2.38
C LYS A 811 5.18 0.75 -1.38
N TRP A 812 6.08 -0.23 -1.61
CA TRP A 812 7.24 -0.53 -0.74
C TRP A 812 8.45 0.36 -1.02
N HIS A 813 8.38 1.08 -2.13
CA HIS A 813 9.45 1.87 -2.68
C HIS A 813 8.87 3.02 -3.48
N THR A 814 9.68 4.02 -3.74
CA THR A 814 9.36 5.08 -4.70
C THR A 814 10.30 4.95 -5.88
N SER A 815 9.76 4.58 -7.02
CA SER A 815 10.48 4.41 -8.28
C SER A 815 10.02 5.43 -9.31
N ILE A 816 10.96 6.18 -9.86
CA ILE A 816 10.72 7.09 -10.97
C ILE A 816 10.87 6.32 -12.28
N VAL A 817 9.81 6.25 -13.08
CA VAL A 817 9.78 5.58 -14.38
C VAL A 817 9.51 6.60 -15.49
N ARG A 818 10.18 6.46 -16.64
CA ARG A 818 9.88 7.22 -17.86
C ARG A 818 8.86 6.45 -18.70
N LEU A 819 7.89 7.13 -19.29
CA LEU A 819 6.91 6.54 -20.20
C LEU A 819 7.36 6.64 -21.65
N ASP A 820 7.80 5.51 -22.20
CA ASP A 820 8.19 5.41 -23.61
C ASP A 820 6.99 4.94 -24.46
N GLY A 821 7.03 5.26 -25.75
CA GLY A 821 5.97 4.90 -26.71
C GLY A 821 4.92 5.98 -26.96
N LEU A 822 4.84 7.03 -26.12
CA LEU A 822 3.85 8.12 -26.28
C LEU A 822 3.97 8.86 -27.63
N ALA A 823 5.17 8.91 -28.21
CA ALA A 823 5.40 9.49 -29.54
C ALA A 823 4.72 8.72 -30.68
N SER A 824 4.33 7.46 -30.46
CA SER A 824 3.64 6.62 -31.46
C SER A 824 2.14 6.86 -31.53
N ILE A 825 1.59 7.69 -30.64
CA ILE A 825 0.15 7.94 -30.59
C ILE A 825 -0.27 8.76 -31.81
N GLU A 826 -1.20 8.22 -32.58
CA GLU A 826 -1.86 8.85 -33.73
C GLU A 826 -3.36 8.98 -33.45
N ARG A 827 -3.94 10.14 -33.75
CA ARG A 827 -5.39 10.36 -33.68
C ARG A 827 -6.04 9.65 -34.87
N VAL A 828 -7.09 8.89 -34.59
CA VAL A 828 -7.89 8.19 -35.60
C VAL A 828 -9.22 8.91 -35.75
N ASP A 829 -9.59 9.24 -36.99
CA ASP A 829 -10.90 9.76 -37.35
C ASP A 829 -11.44 8.94 -38.52
N LEU A 830 -12.50 8.18 -38.28
CA LEU A 830 -13.14 7.31 -39.28
C LEU A 830 -14.39 7.96 -39.89
N GLY A 831 -14.62 9.24 -39.60
CA GLY A 831 -15.79 9.97 -40.07
C GLY A 831 -17.08 9.51 -39.39
N TYR A 832 -18.19 9.63 -40.11
CA TYR A 832 -19.51 9.40 -39.55
C TYR A 832 -20.12 8.07 -40.01
N LEU A 833 -20.62 7.31 -39.05
CA LEU A 833 -21.43 6.12 -39.25
C LEU A 833 -22.91 6.47 -39.09
N THR A 834 -23.73 6.18 -40.10
CA THR A 834 -25.20 6.28 -39.97
C THR A 834 -25.76 4.91 -39.64
N VAL A 835 -26.48 4.82 -38.52
CA VAL A 835 -27.10 3.59 -38.04
C VAL A 835 -28.61 3.78 -37.99
N ASN A 836 -29.33 2.84 -38.59
CA ASN A 836 -30.78 2.84 -38.60
C ASN A 836 -31.36 1.96 -37.46
N GLN A 837 -32.66 2.05 -37.23
CA GLN A 837 -33.32 1.35 -36.13
C GLN A 837 -33.29 -0.18 -36.29
N GLN A 838 -33.28 -0.68 -37.53
CA GLN A 838 -33.19 -2.11 -37.80
C GLN A 838 -31.83 -2.66 -37.38
N GLU A 839 -30.74 -1.97 -37.68
CA GLU A 839 -29.37 -2.37 -37.30
C GLU A 839 -29.19 -2.44 -35.76
N ILE A 840 -29.76 -1.47 -35.03
CA ILE A 840 -29.78 -1.52 -33.55
C ILE A 840 -30.58 -2.73 -33.04
N THR A 841 -31.66 -3.09 -33.72
CA THR A 841 -32.53 -4.21 -33.35
C THR A 841 -31.84 -5.54 -33.65
N ASP A 842 -31.19 -5.66 -34.80
CA ASP A 842 -30.44 -6.84 -35.23
C ASP A 842 -29.26 -7.12 -34.30
N ALA A 843 -28.68 -6.09 -33.67
CA ALA A 843 -27.61 -6.23 -32.68
C ALA A 843 -28.09 -6.68 -31.28
N ALA A 844 -29.40 -6.83 -31.05
CA ALA A 844 -29.94 -7.25 -29.75
C ALA A 844 -29.42 -8.62 -29.25
N PRO A 845 -29.29 -9.68 -30.08
CA PRO A 845 -28.77 -10.96 -29.63
C PRO A 845 -27.32 -10.87 -29.11
N LEU A 846 -26.48 -10.01 -29.70
CA LEU A 846 -25.11 -9.79 -29.19
C LEU A 846 -25.12 -9.10 -27.83
N ARG A 847 -26.03 -8.14 -27.60
CA ARG A 847 -26.23 -7.52 -26.28
C ARG A 847 -26.73 -8.55 -25.26
N GLU A 848 -27.72 -9.36 -25.62
CA GLU A 848 -28.27 -10.40 -24.76
C GLU A 848 -27.24 -11.48 -24.43
N GLU A 849 -26.44 -11.91 -25.40
CA GLU A 849 -25.34 -12.85 -25.21
C GLU A 849 -24.27 -12.29 -24.27
N SER A 850 -23.90 -11.01 -24.41
CA SER A 850 -22.99 -10.33 -23.48
C SER A 850 -23.54 -10.32 -22.04
N VAL A 851 -24.86 -10.14 -21.87
CA VAL A 851 -25.54 -10.17 -20.56
C VAL A 851 -25.67 -11.60 -20.01
N LEU A 852 -25.92 -12.59 -20.87
CA LEU A 852 -26.06 -14.02 -20.51
C LEU A 852 -24.72 -14.65 -20.11
N ARG A 853 -23.62 -14.31 -20.78
CA ARG A 853 -22.26 -14.74 -20.41
C ARG A 853 -21.83 -14.23 -19.03
N GLU A 854 -22.37 -13.09 -18.59
CA GLU A 854 -22.18 -12.58 -17.22
C GLU A 854 -23.05 -13.31 -16.19
N LYS A 855 -24.27 -13.74 -16.56
CA LYS A 855 -25.18 -14.47 -15.66
C LYS A 855 -24.87 -15.97 -15.48
N LEU A 856 -24.28 -16.63 -16.48
CA LEU A 856 -24.01 -18.08 -16.48
C LEU A 856 -22.90 -18.54 -15.50
N LYS A 857 -22.25 -17.62 -14.77
CA LYS A 857 -21.07 -17.90 -13.92
C LYS A 857 -21.37 -18.43 -12.49
N ALA A 858 -22.63 -18.76 -12.13
CA ALA A 858 -23.02 -18.95 -10.72
C ALA A 858 -23.35 -20.38 -10.21
N GLU A 859 -23.34 -21.43 -11.05
CA GLU A 859 -23.64 -22.80 -10.62
C GLU A 859 -22.62 -23.84 -11.13
N VAL A 860 -22.29 -24.85 -10.31
CA VAL A 860 -21.50 -26.04 -10.68
C VAL A 860 -22.14 -27.34 -10.19
N LYS A 861 -21.95 -28.39 -10.97
CA LYS A 861 -22.40 -29.75 -10.63
C LYS A 861 -21.34 -30.49 -9.83
N VAL A 862 -21.76 -31.19 -8.78
CA VAL A 862 -20.95 -32.16 -8.05
C VAL A 862 -21.16 -33.54 -8.68
N HIS A 863 -20.12 -34.09 -9.31
CA HIS A 863 -20.21 -35.35 -10.05
C HIS A 863 -19.98 -36.56 -9.14
N HIS A 864 -20.69 -37.67 -9.37
CA HIS A 864 -20.27 -38.92 -8.74
C HIS A 864 -18.94 -39.38 -9.37
N VAL A 865 -17.93 -39.64 -8.54
CA VAL A 865 -16.60 -40.08 -8.95
C VAL A 865 -16.13 -41.23 -8.08
N GLU A 866 -15.46 -42.21 -8.68
CA GLU A 866 -14.90 -43.33 -7.92
C GLU A 866 -13.75 -42.89 -7.01
N ALA A 867 -13.67 -43.49 -5.82
CA ALA A 867 -12.61 -43.23 -4.87
C ALA A 867 -11.24 -43.64 -5.45
N SER A 868 -10.24 -42.74 -5.36
CA SER A 868 -8.88 -42.99 -5.86
C SER A 868 -7.86 -42.29 -4.98
N THR A 869 -6.69 -42.93 -4.81
CA THR A 869 -5.53 -42.40 -4.08
C THR A 869 -4.52 -41.68 -4.97
N LYS A 870 -4.77 -41.59 -6.29
CA LYS A 870 -3.92 -40.88 -7.25
C LYS A 870 -4.70 -39.79 -7.99
N ALA A 871 -4.04 -38.65 -8.17
CA ALA A 871 -4.56 -37.54 -8.96
C ALA A 871 -4.49 -37.92 -10.45
N SER A 872 -5.61 -37.86 -11.17
CA SER A 872 -5.65 -38.02 -12.63
C SER A 872 -6.74 -37.14 -13.22
N ALA A 873 -6.42 -36.40 -14.26
CA ALA A 873 -7.34 -35.53 -14.98
C ALA A 873 -8.32 -36.31 -15.88
N GLU A 874 -8.00 -37.56 -16.23
CA GLU A 874 -8.74 -38.40 -17.20
C GLU A 874 -10.02 -39.00 -16.62
N ARG A 875 -10.10 -39.12 -15.29
CA ARG A 875 -11.26 -39.66 -14.56
C ARG A 875 -12.42 -38.67 -14.44
N TRP A 876 -12.19 -37.42 -14.82
CA TRP A 876 -13.15 -36.32 -14.69
C TRP A 876 -13.82 -36.05 -16.04
N PRO A 877 -15.13 -35.70 -16.07
CA PRO A 877 -15.78 -35.28 -17.31
C PRO A 877 -15.00 -34.15 -18.00
N ALA A 878 -14.74 -34.31 -19.31
CA ALA A 878 -13.99 -33.31 -20.08
C ALA A 878 -14.75 -31.98 -20.22
N LYS A 879 -16.08 -32.07 -20.19
CA LYS A 879 -17.01 -30.93 -20.13
C LYS A 879 -17.29 -30.63 -18.64
N ASP A 880 -17.64 -29.39 -18.31
CA ASP A 880 -18.02 -28.95 -16.95
C ASP A 880 -16.87 -28.53 -16.00
N TRP A 881 -15.67 -28.27 -16.52
CA TRP A 881 -14.63 -27.56 -15.75
C TRP A 881 -15.01 -26.08 -15.60
N ALA A 882 -15.24 -25.65 -14.37
CA ALA A 882 -15.56 -24.26 -14.07
C ALA A 882 -14.28 -23.43 -13.96
N ALA A 883 -14.21 -22.35 -14.73
CA ALA A 883 -13.05 -21.46 -14.71
C ALA A 883 -13.02 -20.65 -13.41
N ILE A 884 -11.92 -20.75 -12.66
CA ILE A 884 -11.63 -19.83 -11.55
C ILE A 884 -11.10 -18.52 -12.14
N ASP A 885 -10.09 -18.63 -13.02
CA ASP A 885 -9.54 -17.56 -13.84
C ASP A 885 -9.03 -18.13 -15.20
N LYS A 886 -8.25 -17.35 -15.95
CA LYS A 886 -7.66 -17.77 -17.24
C LYS A 886 -6.62 -18.90 -17.11
N ASN A 887 -6.09 -19.10 -15.91
CA ASN A 887 -4.94 -19.95 -15.60
C ASN A 887 -5.33 -21.17 -14.76
N ALA A 888 -6.56 -21.20 -14.23
CA ALA A 888 -7.03 -22.21 -13.31
C ALA A 888 -8.53 -22.51 -13.48
N SER A 889 -8.87 -23.78 -13.36
CA SER A 889 -10.24 -24.28 -13.33
C SER A 889 -10.39 -25.39 -12.30
N PHE A 890 -11.63 -25.65 -11.90
CA PHE A 890 -11.93 -26.73 -10.96
C PHE A 890 -13.14 -27.54 -11.40
N GLN A 891 -13.28 -28.70 -10.78
CA GLN A 891 -14.48 -29.52 -10.82
C GLN A 891 -14.72 -30.16 -9.45
N LEU A 892 -16.00 -30.36 -9.12
CA LEU A 892 -16.42 -30.97 -7.86
C LEU A 892 -16.91 -32.40 -8.10
N GLY A 893 -16.56 -33.29 -7.18
CA GLY A 893 -17.06 -34.65 -7.18
C GLY A 893 -17.32 -35.21 -5.79
N THR A 894 -18.00 -36.35 -5.73
CA THR A 894 -18.27 -37.08 -4.49
C THR A 894 -18.19 -38.58 -4.72
N ASP A 895 -17.55 -39.30 -3.78
CA ASP A 895 -17.56 -40.76 -3.70
C ASP A 895 -18.66 -41.28 -2.74
N GLY A 896 -19.53 -40.39 -2.25
CA GLY A 896 -20.56 -40.65 -1.26
C GLY A 896 -20.11 -40.49 0.20
N LYS A 897 -18.80 -40.43 0.47
CA LYS A 897 -18.22 -40.18 1.81
C LYS A 897 -17.46 -38.86 1.86
N ASN A 898 -16.81 -38.48 0.77
CA ASN A 898 -15.95 -37.32 0.66
C ASN A 898 -16.44 -36.36 -0.42
N LEU A 899 -16.32 -35.06 -0.17
CA LEU A 899 -16.28 -34.06 -1.23
C LEU A 899 -14.86 -34.05 -1.80
N ILE A 900 -14.76 -34.16 -3.11
CA ILE A 900 -13.50 -34.16 -3.85
C ILE A 900 -13.46 -32.91 -4.71
N VAL A 901 -12.42 -32.10 -4.53
CA VAL A 901 -12.16 -30.91 -5.34
C VAL A 901 -10.93 -31.18 -6.19
N ALA A 902 -11.07 -31.13 -7.51
CA ALA A 902 -9.96 -31.23 -8.45
C ALA A 902 -9.69 -29.88 -9.11
N TYR A 903 -8.42 -29.50 -9.19
CA TYR A 903 -7.94 -28.26 -9.78
C TYR A 903 -7.03 -28.57 -10.96
N ARG A 904 -7.17 -27.80 -12.03
CA ARG A 904 -6.20 -27.70 -13.13
C ARG A 904 -5.64 -26.29 -13.13
N THR A 905 -4.33 -26.14 -13.02
CA THR A 905 -3.69 -24.82 -13.02
C THR A 905 -2.30 -24.86 -13.63
N ASN A 906 -1.79 -23.72 -14.07
CA ASN A 906 -0.37 -23.54 -14.41
C ASN A 906 0.51 -23.18 -13.20
N TYR A 907 -0.05 -23.03 -11.99
CA TYR A 907 0.68 -22.75 -10.76
C TYR A 907 1.20 -24.04 -10.09
N ALA A 908 2.42 -24.46 -10.42
CA ALA A 908 3.02 -25.70 -9.91
C ALA A 908 3.44 -25.64 -8.42
N ASP A 909 3.66 -24.45 -7.86
CA ASP A 909 4.11 -24.23 -6.47
C ASP A 909 3.05 -23.61 -5.56
N LEU A 910 1.76 -23.81 -5.88
CA LEU A 910 0.61 -23.14 -5.24
C LEU A 910 0.52 -23.36 -3.72
N LEU A 911 1.09 -24.46 -3.22
CA LEU A 911 0.96 -24.90 -1.83
C LEU A 911 2.09 -24.42 -0.92
N ARG A 912 3.03 -23.59 -1.40
CA ARG A 912 4.18 -23.15 -0.57
C ARG A 912 3.70 -22.19 0.52
N ASN A 913 4.02 -22.50 1.78
CA ASN A 913 3.56 -21.71 2.92
C ASN A 913 4.55 -21.74 4.10
N SER A 914 4.90 -20.56 4.63
CA SER A 914 5.86 -20.40 5.72
C SER A 914 5.22 -19.88 7.00
N ALA A 915 3.90 -20.04 7.17
CA ALA A 915 3.19 -19.52 8.34
C ALA A 915 3.84 -19.93 9.67
N SER A 916 3.94 -19.00 10.62
CA SER A 916 4.48 -19.30 11.96
C SER A 916 3.44 -19.99 12.86
N GLU A 917 2.17 -19.64 12.70
CA GLU A 917 1.02 -20.18 13.44
C GLU A 917 -0.03 -20.71 12.45
N PHE A 918 -0.55 -21.93 12.65
CA PHE A 918 -1.46 -22.56 11.68
C PHE A 918 -2.77 -21.79 11.42
N PRO A 919 -3.38 -21.07 12.39
CA PRO A 919 -4.60 -20.30 12.10
C PRO A 919 -4.38 -19.23 11.03
N PHE A 920 -3.16 -18.70 10.89
CA PHE A 920 -2.79 -17.66 9.93
C PHE A 920 -2.22 -18.23 8.61
N ALA A 921 -2.35 -19.53 8.37
CA ALA A 921 -1.83 -20.15 7.14
C ALA A 921 -2.35 -19.49 5.86
N PHE A 922 -3.62 -19.07 5.84
CA PHE A 922 -4.23 -18.42 4.69
C PHE A 922 -3.70 -17.02 4.37
N THR A 923 -2.94 -16.36 5.27
CA THR A 923 -2.35 -15.02 5.05
C THR A 923 -0.83 -15.07 4.85
N GLN A 924 -0.16 -16.11 5.33
CA GLN A 924 1.32 -16.23 5.33
C GLN A 924 1.85 -17.26 4.30
N GLY A 925 1.09 -17.50 3.22
CA GLY A 925 1.50 -18.41 2.17
C GLY A 925 0.38 -18.78 1.21
N GLY A 926 0.70 -19.63 0.23
CA GLY A 926 -0.24 -20.11 -0.79
C GLY A 926 -1.02 -21.32 -0.32
N GLY A 927 -2.12 -21.64 -1.00
CA GLY A 927 -2.92 -22.84 -0.72
C GLY A 927 -4.22 -22.91 -1.51
N LEU A 928 -4.91 -24.03 -1.39
CA LEU A 928 -6.24 -24.27 -1.95
C LEU A 928 -7.30 -23.88 -0.92
N ASP A 929 -8.40 -23.30 -1.36
CA ASP A 929 -9.41 -22.72 -0.48
C ASP A 929 -10.81 -23.18 -0.90
N LEU A 930 -11.54 -23.76 0.03
CA LEU A 930 -12.90 -24.27 -0.17
C LEU A 930 -13.82 -23.64 0.87
N MET A 931 -14.92 -23.04 0.42
CA MET A 931 -15.93 -22.47 1.30
C MET A 931 -17.28 -23.13 1.03
N VAL A 932 -18.03 -23.45 2.09
CA VAL A 932 -19.33 -24.12 1.97
C VAL A 932 -20.30 -23.69 3.06
N ARG A 933 -21.58 -23.65 2.70
CA ARG A 933 -22.72 -23.46 3.62
C ARG A 933 -23.50 -24.75 3.74
N ALA A 934 -23.45 -25.38 4.90
CA ALA A 934 -24.10 -26.67 5.15
C ALA A 934 -25.63 -26.59 5.33
N SER A 935 -26.21 -25.39 5.48
CA SER A 935 -27.63 -25.18 5.80
C SER A 935 -28.54 -24.95 4.58
N GLY A 936 -28.00 -24.95 3.35
CA GLY A 936 -28.77 -24.79 2.10
C GLY A 936 -28.37 -23.55 1.28
N PRO A 937 -29.17 -23.15 0.26
CA PRO A 937 -28.77 -22.17 -0.74
C PRO A 937 -29.02 -20.70 -0.37
N SER A 938 -29.23 -20.38 0.91
CA SER A 938 -29.57 -19.01 1.37
C SER A 938 -28.54 -17.96 0.93
N ASP A 939 -29.02 -16.78 0.54
CA ASP A 939 -28.21 -15.64 0.06
C ASP A 939 -27.79 -14.68 1.17
N ASP A 940 -28.02 -15.05 2.43
CA ASP A 940 -27.58 -14.23 3.56
C ASP A 940 -26.06 -14.08 3.56
N ARG A 941 -25.61 -12.82 3.55
CA ARG A 941 -24.20 -12.44 3.57
C ARG A 941 -23.54 -12.66 4.93
N HIS A 942 -24.30 -12.78 6.02
CA HIS A 942 -23.73 -12.97 7.34
C HIS A 942 -23.40 -14.44 7.59
N ALA A 943 -22.22 -14.70 8.17
CA ALA A 943 -21.82 -16.04 8.56
C ALA A 943 -22.72 -16.58 9.68
N THR A 944 -23.14 -17.83 9.55
CA THR A 944 -24.03 -18.57 10.45
C THR A 944 -23.42 -19.91 10.84
N SER A 945 -24.01 -20.58 11.83
CA SER A 945 -23.60 -21.95 12.19
C SER A 945 -23.83 -22.89 11.01
N GLY A 946 -22.76 -23.51 10.50
CA GLY A 946 -22.78 -24.35 9.30
C GLY A 946 -22.05 -23.75 8.11
N ASP A 947 -21.62 -22.49 8.19
CA ASP A 947 -20.67 -21.92 7.24
C ASP A 947 -19.24 -22.33 7.63
N ALA A 948 -18.47 -22.81 6.65
CA ALA A 948 -17.13 -23.33 6.85
C ALA A 948 -16.18 -22.89 5.74
N ARG A 949 -14.93 -22.64 6.11
CA ARG A 949 -13.80 -22.49 5.18
C ARG A 949 -12.76 -23.55 5.49
N LEU A 950 -12.28 -24.24 4.47
CA LEU A 950 -11.18 -25.20 4.56
C LEU A 950 -10.04 -24.70 3.69
N PHE A 951 -8.90 -24.38 4.33
CA PHE A 951 -7.68 -23.98 3.65
C PHE A 951 -6.65 -25.11 3.69
N VAL A 952 -6.14 -25.53 2.53
CA VAL A 952 -5.22 -26.67 2.38
C VAL A 952 -3.89 -26.22 1.76
N THR A 953 -2.78 -26.49 2.43
CA THR A 953 -1.45 -26.01 2.02
C THR A 953 -0.32 -26.99 2.39
N ARG A 954 0.93 -26.64 2.06
CA ARG A 954 2.14 -27.32 2.55
C ARG A 954 3.02 -26.38 3.36
N ARG A 955 3.06 -26.62 4.66
CA ARG A 955 3.95 -25.92 5.61
C ARG A 955 5.20 -26.77 5.85
N ASN A 956 6.38 -26.25 5.51
CA ASN A 956 7.65 -26.99 5.61
C ASN A 956 7.60 -28.38 4.94
N GLY A 957 6.97 -28.45 3.75
CA GLY A 957 6.79 -29.67 2.97
C GLY A 957 5.67 -30.61 3.45
N LYS A 958 5.12 -30.41 4.66
CA LYS A 958 4.06 -31.25 5.25
C LYS A 958 2.68 -30.68 4.93
N LEU A 959 1.69 -31.56 4.75
CA LEU A 959 0.29 -31.17 4.60
C LEU A 959 -0.19 -30.40 5.83
N LEU A 960 -0.84 -29.27 5.60
CA LEU A 960 -1.61 -28.54 6.59
C LEU A 960 -3.01 -28.28 6.03
N ALA A 961 -4.06 -28.72 6.72
CA ALA A 961 -5.45 -28.40 6.40
C ALA A 961 -6.11 -27.75 7.61
N VAL A 962 -6.60 -26.52 7.45
CA VAL A 962 -7.18 -25.73 8.55
C VAL A 962 -8.66 -25.48 8.26
N LEU A 963 -9.52 -25.88 9.18
CA LEU A 963 -10.97 -25.70 9.11
C LEU A 963 -11.38 -24.53 10.01
N TYR A 964 -12.10 -23.58 9.44
CA TYR A 964 -12.52 -22.34 10.08
C TYR A 964 -14.04 -22.24 10.15
N HIS A 965 -14.56 -22.01 11.35
CA HIS A 965 -15.96 -21.68 11.58
C HIS A 965 -16.07 -20.31 12.26
N GLN A 966 -16.55 -19.32 11.49
CA GLN A 966 -16.74 -17.97 12.03
C GLN A 966 -17.82 -17.96 13.12
N LYS A 967 -18.88 -18.77 12.92
CA LYS A 967 -19.91 -19.04 13.91
C LYS A 967 -20.03 -20.55 14.13
N SER A 968 -20.05 -20.96 15.40
CA SER A 968 -20.22 -22.35 15.78
C SER A 968 -21.26 -22.49 16.89
N SER A 969 -22.10 -23.53 16.79
CA SER A 969 -23.00 -23.94 17.88
C SER A 969 -22.30 -24.78 18.95
N LYS A 970 -21.02 -25.14 18.73
CA LYS A 970 -20.17 -25.88 19.66
C LYS A 970 -19.07 -24.99 20.21
N GLN A 971 -18.63 -25.25 21.44
CA GLN A 971 -17.44 -24.62 21.99
C GLN A 971 -16.20 -25.10 21.23
N GLY A 972 -15.39 -24.17 20.74
CA GLY A 972 -14.22 -24.45 19.90
C GLY A 972 -13.00 -23.63 20.25
N HIS A 973 -11.96 -23.76 19.42
CA HIS A 973 -10.72 -23.00 19.53
C HIS A 973 -10.93 -21.59 18.99
N ARG A 974 -11.37 -20.69 19.87
CA ARG A 974 -11.67 -19.30 19.50
C ARG A 974 -10.40 -18.56 19.10
N VAL A 975 -10.38 -18.02 17.88
CA VAL A 975 -9.26 -17.24 17.34
C VAL A 975 -9.76 -15.87 16.88
N SER A 976 -9.01 -14.83 17.22
CA SER A 976 -9.24 -13.47 16.72
C SER A 976 -8.24 -13.13 15.62
N PHE A 977 -8.77 -12.57 14.54
CA PHE A 977 -8.02 -12.00 13.42
C PHE A 977 -8.23 -10.48 13.47
N ALA A 978 -7.20 -9.73 13.85
CA ALA A 978 -7.29 -8.30 14.12
C ALA A 978 -6.25 -7.50 13.33
N SER A 979 -6.58 -6.25 13.03
CA SER A 979 -5.70 -5.20 12.51
C SER A 979 -5.96 -3.88 13.24
N PRO A 980 -5.20 -2.80 12.96
CA PRO A 980 -5.47 -1.48 13.53
C PRO A 980 -6.85 -0.91 13.14
N VAL A 981 -7.52 -1.47 12.13
CA VAL A 981 -8.77 -0.94 11.55
C VAL A 981 -9.99 -1.80 11.90
N SER A 982 -9.85 -3.13 12.04
CA SER A 982 -10.97 -4.01 12.37
C SER A 982 -10.55 -5.31 13.05
N GLU A 983 -11.54 -6.07 13.58
CA GLU A 983 -11.37 -7.40 14.18
C GLU A 983 -12.48 -8.32 13.70
N VAL A 984 -12.15 -9.57 13.35
CA VAL A 984 -13.12 -10.65 13.15
C VAL A 984 -12.75 -11.84 14.02
N VAL A 985 -13.75 -12.42 14.67
CA VAL A 985 -13.59 -13.56 15.58
C VAL A 985 -14.19 -14.80 14.96
N PHE A 986 -13.42 -15.88 15.00
CA PHE A 986 -13.87 -17.22 14.69
C PHE A 986 -14.12 -17.98 15.98
N ASP A 987 -15.32 -18.54 16.12
CA ASP A 987 -15.70 -19.33 17.30
C ASP A 987 -14.90 -20.64 17.38
N ASP A 988 -14.41 -21.14 16.25
CA ASP A 988 -13.62 -22.37 16.18
C ASP A 988 -12.67 -22.42 14.97
N VAL A 989 -11.39 -22.75 15.20
CA VAL A 989 -10.37 -22.95 14.16
C VAL A 989 -9.55 -24.20 14.49
N GLN A 990 -9.54 -25.20 13.60
CA GLN A 990 -8.96 -26.51 13.85
C GLN A 990 -7.93 -26.92 12.78
N ASP A 991 -6.85 -27.57 13.19
CA ASP A 991 -5.98 -28.34 12.29
C ASP A 991 -6.62 -29.72 12.06
N VAL A 992 -7.05 -29.98 10.83
CA VAL A 992 -7.73 -31.21 10.38
C VAL A 992 -6.89 -32.00 9.38
N SER A 993 -5.56 -31.80 9.40
CA SER A 993 -4.62 -32.39 8.43
C SER A 993 -4.65 -33.92 8.39
N ASP A 994 -5.02 -34.57 9.49
CA ASP A 994 -5.13 -36.02 9.61
C ASP A 994 -6.40 -36.60 8.96
N GLN A 995 -7.39 -35.76 8.66
CA GLN A 995 -8.68 -36.13 8.07
C GLN A 995 -8.79 -35.79 6.59
N VAL A 996 -7.88 -34.97 6.06
CA VAL A 996 -7.88 -34.50 4.67
C VAL A 996 -6.79 -35.20 3.88
N THR A 997 -7.08 -35.58 2.64
CA THR A 997 -6.06 -36.09 1.72
C THR A 997 -5.78 -35.10 0.60
N LEU A 998 -4.50 -34.90 0.29
CA LEU A 998 -4.02 -34.05 -0.79
C LEU A 998 -3.10 -34.86 -1.70
N THR A 999 -3.42 -34.86 -2.99
CA THR A 999 -2.55 -35.40 -4.05
C THR A 999 -2.29 -34.32 -5.09
N ALA A 1000 -1.07 -34.30 -5.65
CA ALA A 1000 -0.65 -33.32 -6.64
C ALA A 1000 0.20 -33.99 -7.72
N ASP A 1001 0.00 -33.59 -8.97
CA ASP A 1001 0.82 -33.98 -10.12
C ASP A 1001 0.99 -32.76 -11.04
N GLY A 1002 2.15 -32.11 -10.95
CA GLY A 1002 2.39 -30.83 -11.61
C GLY A 1002 1.33 -29.78 -11.24
N GLY A 1003 0.62 -29.27 -12.24
CA GLY A 1003 -0.47 -28.30 -12.08
C GLY A 1003 -1.84 -28.89 -11.72
N PHE A 1004 -1.92 -30.19 -11.46
CA PHE A 1004 -3.17 -30.87 -11.09
C PHE A 1004 -3.19 -31.19 -9.61
N TYR A 1005 -4.16 -30.62 -8.88
CA TYR A 1005 -4.33 -30.86 -7.44
C TYR A 1005 -5.66 -31.53 -7.16
N GLN A 1006 -5.69 -32.43 -6.19
CA GLN A 1006 -6.90 -33.07 -5.74
C GLN A 1006 -6.94 -33.16 -4.22
N VAL A 1007 -8.00 -32.60 -3.64
CA VAL A 1007 -8.29 -32.62 -2.21
C VAL A 1007 -9.53 -33.47 -2.00
N ALA A 1008 -9.46 -34.45 -1.09
CA ALA A 1008 -10.65 -35.16 -0.63
C ALA A 1008 -10.89 -34.88 0.86
N VAL A 1009 -12.11 -34.47 1.18
CA VAL A 1009 -12.53 -33.99 2.49
C VAL A 1009 -13.79 -34.76 2.91
N PRO A 1010 -13.86 -35.32 4.12
CA PRO A 1010 -15.08 -36.00 4.58
C PRO A 1010 -16.31 -35.06 4.54
N LEU A 1011 -17.40 -35.50 3.94
CA LEU A 1011 -18.66 -34.72 3.88
C LEU A 1011 -19.19 -34.42 5.28
N SER A 1012 -18.99 -35.35 6.22
CA SER A 1012 -19.34 -35.17 7.63
C SER A 1012 -18.57 -34.05 8.32
N LEU A 1013 -17.32 -33.78 7.88
CA LEU A 1013 -16.50 -32.68 8.41
C LEU A 1013 -17.05 -31.32 7.94
N LEU A 1014 -17.60 -31.27 6.72
CA LEU A 1014 -18.21 -30.08 6.13
C LEU A 1014 -19.71 -29.93 6.44
N GLY A 1015 -20.33 -30.93 7.06
CA GLY A 1015 -21.78 -30.94 7.33
C GLY A 1015 -22.67 -31.10 6.09
N LEU A 1016 -22.14 -31.64 4.99
CA LEU A 1016 -22.86 -31.79 3.72
C LEU A 1016 -23.55 -33.15 3.59
N ASP A 1017 -24.75 -33.17 2.99
CA ASP A 1017 -25.50 -34.40 2.66
C ASP A 1017 -25.35 -34.66 1.14
N PRO A 1018 -24.76 -35.80 0.72
CA PRO A 1018 -24.52 -36.11 -0.68
C PRO A 1018 -25.77 -36.54 -1.46
N THR A 1019 -26.96 -36.48 -0.87
CA THR A 1019 -28.22 -36.86 -1.54
C THR A 1019 -28.44 -36.04 -2.82
N SER A 1020 -28.65 -36.73 -3.94
CA SER A 1020 -28.81 -36.10 -5.24
C SER A 1020 -30.01 -35.14 -5.27
N GLY A 1021 -29.84 -34.02 -5.96
CA GLY A 1021 -30.82 -32.94 -6.06
C GLY A 1021 -30.69 -31.87 -4.97
N ARG A 1022 -29.81 -32.06 -3.97
CA ARG A 1022 -29.52 -31.01 -2.99
C ARG A 1022 -28.66 -29.90 -3.59
N GLN A 1023 -28.88 -28.69 -3.07
CA GLN A 1023 -28.12 -27.50 -3.42
C GLN A 1023 -27.54 -26.86 -2.17
N TYR A 1024 -26.27 -26.46 -2.28
CA TYR A 1024 -25.54 -25.77 -1.23
C TYR A 1024 -24.87 -24.53 -1.81
N ARG A 1025 -24.73 -23.48 -1.01
CA ARG A 1025 -23.83 -22.38 -1.36
C ARG A 1025 -22.39 -22.84 -1.13
N GLY A 1026 -21.51 -22.56 -2.07
CA GLY A 1026 -20.10 -22.87 -1.93
C GLY A 1026 -19.24 -22.17 -2.95
N ASP A 1027 -17.96 -22.09 -2.64
CA ASP A 1027 -16.97 -21.50 -3.51
C ASP A 1027 -15.66 -22.26 -3.46
N VAL A 1028 -14.93 -22.20 -4.58
CA VAL A 1028 -13.66 -22.87 -4.78
C VAL A 1028 -12.66 -21.85 -5.29
N GLY A 1029 -11.52 -21.79 -4.63
CA GLY A 1029 -10.47 -20.86 -4.99
C GLY A 1029 -9.11 -21.31 -4.52
N PHE A 1030 -8.16 -20.39 -4.61
CA PHE A 1030 -6.81 -20.58 -4.12
C PHE A 1030 -6.21 -19.23 -3.72
N VAL A 1031 -5.16 -19.32 -2.92
CA VAL A 1031 -4.33 -18.19 -2.49
C VAL A 1031 -3.00 -18.29 -3.23
N LEU A 1032 -2.69 -17.28 -4.05
CA LEU A 1032 -1.39 -17.13 -4.69
C LEU A 1032 -0.40 -16.54 -3.70
N SER A 1033 0.87 -16.94 -3.78
CA SER A 1033 1.87 -16.52 -2.80
C SER A 1033 3.31 -16.67 -3.30
N ASP A 1034 4.19 -15.84 -2.75
CA ASP A 1034 5.64 -16.01 -2.80
C ASP A 1034 6.18 -17.02 -1.76
N GLY A 1035 5.30 -17.76 -1.09
CA GLY A 1035 5.62 -18.72 -0.04
C GLY A 1035 5.56 -18.17 1.38
N THR A 1036 5.61 -16.84 1.52
CA THR A 1036 5.64 -16.16 2.83
C THR A 1036 4.48 -15.21 3.03
N ARG A 1037 3.92 -14.66 1.95
CA ARG A 1037 2.78 -13.75 1.97
C ARG A 1037 1.72 -14.17 0.96
N ALA A 1038 0.45 -14.14 1.37
CA ALA A 1038 -0.67 -14.20 0.44
C ALA A 1038 -0.66 -12.96 -0.47
N GLN A 1039 -0.54 -13.15 -1.78
CA GLN A 1039 -0.47 -12.08 -2.78
C GLN A 1039 -1.83 -11.80 -3.42
N ALA A 1040 -2.64 -12.84 -3.58
CA ALA A 1040 -3.97 -12.76 -4.17
C ALA A 1040 -4.84 -13.89 -3.66
N ARG A 1041 -6.14 -13.65 -3.59
CA ARG A 1041 -7.16 -14.68 -3.41
C ARG A 1041 -8.00 -14.72 -4.66
N VAL A 1042 -8.08 -15.90 -5.29
CA VAL A 1042 -8.80 -16.07 -6.55
C VAL A 1042 -9.85 -17.13 -6.35
N TYR A 1043 -11.11 -16.73 -6.34
CA TYR A 1043 -12.26 -17.61 -6.17
C TYR A 1043 -13.07 -17.70 -7.44
N TRP A 1044 -13.80 -18.80 -7.63
CA TRP A 1044 -14.65 -19.00 -8.78
C TRP A 1044 -15.82 -18.01 -8.82
N HIS A 1045 -16.52 -17.80 -7.71
CA HIS A 1045 -17.74 -16.98 -7.67
C HIS A 1045 -17.63 -15.74 -6.78
N ASN A 1046 -17.06 -15.86 -5.58
CA ASN A 1046 -16.85 -14.77 -4.65
C ASN A 1046 -15.67 -13.91 -5.10
N LYS A 1047 -15.95 -13.09 -6.10
CA LYS A 1047 -14.98 -12.16 -6.63
C LYS A 1047 -14.78 -10.97 -5.69
N VAL A 1048 -15.77 -10.64 -4.84
CA VAL A 1048 -15.80 -9.52 -3.89
C VAL A 1048 -14.73 -9.63 -2.80
N ASP A 1049 -14.51 -10.83 -2.26
CA ASP A 1049 -13.54 -11.06 -1.16
C ASP A 1049 -12.11 -11.35 -1.67
N ALA A 1050 -11.78 -10.95 -2.90
CA ALA A 1050 -10.45 -11.15 -3.48
C ALA A 1050 -9.36 -10.20 -2.92
N MET A 1051 -9.68 -9.41 -1.88
CA MET A 1051 -8.81 -8.41 -1.26
C MET A 1051 -7.73 -9.06 -0.37
N THR A 1052 -6.50 -8.53 -0.42
CA THR A 1052 -5.32 -9.00 0.36
C THR A 1052 -4.56 -7.86 1.02
N ALA A 1053 -5.28 -6.99 1.74
CA ALA A 1053 -4.71 -5.80 2.39
C ALA A 1053 -4.80 -5.84 3.92
N ASP A 1054 -5.78 -6.57 4.47
CA ASP A 1054 -6.15 -6.50 5.89
C ASP A 1054 -6.59 -7.87 6.41
N ILE A 1055 -5.94 -8.35 7.49
CA ILE A 1055 -6.15 -9.71 8.04
C ILE A 1055 -7.62 -10.01 8.38
N PRO A 1056 -8.37 -9.14 9.08
CA PRO A 1056 -9.80 -9.36 9.32
C PRO A 1056 -10.63 -9.48 8.04
N SER A 1057 -10.38 -8.60 7.08
CA SER A 1057 -11.08 -8.61 5.80
C SER A 1057 -10.79 -9.89 5.01
N GLU A 1058 -9.55 -10.39 5.08
CA GLU A 1058 -9.11 -11.65 4.46
C GLU A 1058 -9.65 -12.92 5.14
N ALA A 1059 -10.00 -12.82 6.42
CA ALA A 1059 -10.51 -13.93 7.22
C ALA A 1059 -12.03 -14.07 7.11
N ASN A 1060 -12.75 -12.94 7.07
CA ASN A 1060 -14.20 -12.88 7.14
C ASN A 1060 -14.89 -13.69 6.01
N LEU A 1061 -15.96 -14.40 6.34
CA LEU A 1061 -16.74 -15.16 5.37
C LEU A 1061 -17.92 -14.32 4.85
N ASN A 1062 -18.17 -14.37 3.54
CA ASN A 1062 -19.32 -13.73 2.90
C ASN A 1062 -20.15 -14.73 2.08
N PRO A 1063 -20.96 -15.58 2.73
CA PRO A 1063 -21.63 -16.68 2.05
C PRO A 1063 -22.62 -16.27 0.96
N GLY A 1064 -23.17 -15.05 1.04
CA GLY A 1064 -24.04 -14.48 0.01
C GLY A 1064 -23.34 -14.24 -1.33
N GLN A 1065 -22.00 -14.31 -1.36
CA GLN A 1065 -21.19 -14.20 -2.58
C GLN A 1065 -20.69 -15.56 -3.10
N TRP A 1066 -21.06 -16.68 -2.47
CA TRP A 1066 -20.68 -18.02 -2.96
C TRP A 1066 -21.60 -18.48 -4.09
N GLY A 1067 -21.12 -19.32 -4.99
CA GLY A 1067 -21.94 -19.91 -6.05
C GLY A 1067 -22.80 -21.06 -5.52
N LEU A 1068 -23.43 -21.82 -6.42
CA LEU A 1068 -24.23 -22.99 -6.06
C LEU A 1068 -23.55 -24.30 -6.46
N PHE A 1069 -23.45 -25.22 -5.50
CA PHE A 1069 -23.02 -26.61 -5.69
C PHE A 1069 -24.26 -27.50 -5.76
N ARG A 1070 -24.45 -28.21 -6.88
CA ARG A 1070 -25.60 -29.10 -7.11
C ARG A 1070 -25.17 -30.57 -7.09
N PHE A 1071 -25.63 -31.33 -6.11
CA PHE A 1071 -25.37 -32.76 -5.94
C PHE A 1071 -26.30 -33.65 -6.78
#